data_AF-A0A955VBI3-F1
#
_entry.id   AF-A0A955VBI3-F1
#
_cell.length_a   1.000
_cell.length_b   1.000
_cell.length_c   1.000
_cell.angle_alpha   90.00
_cell.angle_beta   90.00
_cell.angle_gamma   90.00
#
_symmetry.space_group_name_H-M   'P 1'
#
loop_
_entity.id
_entity.type
_entity.pdbx_description
1 polymer ?
#
loop_
_entity_poly.entity_id
_entity_poly.type
_entity_poly.pdbx_seq_one_letter_code
_entity_poly.pdbx_strand_id
1 'polypeptide(L)'
;ADADADADPDADADADSDADAAADSAGDTADVFTGPVPGPVTVSARHWRLAFEDDFRGKTGAPSDDYCFDTLKPQCHVWAGTSYDCDLADIPGQHFFPPTRENLVAAVRALDPAHDFAALSDADVKALYGELIATRMRHLNKCTWTSYQLTNWMATDYAGHWSARFDPTRVLVDPAGKGTLELSAAYAPVDIRCAFGGAGGDPNCQVRAFDAGVLDPGTTYWADPDPRWPGVYYAQSGGACPHGGVPFGPNCQVVAFAPHFLEETGVAYWVDADPRWPGVYYANTAYACRENIDYAPTLAFRNLTCPIIDGGLMSHDFTNKAWIDDDGNPHLRGQQQKMGRFEVKARLPKGVGAFPAAWLMPESGGWPYDGGEIDILEARDNADEAYQTYHHGKCYDPATNAEITEAVDSADCAARGGRSVHLDKGYTTRQRATGELWQRDHLYSVEWTDDRLDYYVNNVHTGAITVGTQANLYPAGSPPSLAGFESSNFPTSPFYWILNHSTYVPPAAQAGFATQTFRIDYVRSYVACGADNAEYCPEGGLFSEGVGCVDGGVVRPSPCAPATRHCVNGGERVGSRCRAWSFDPGVLHEGVTYWADADPRWPGVYYAKIGGGCPYGGGGEVNCQLVALPADALETGVSYTVDLGPAPPGIYYTPDFDP
;
A
#
# COMPACT_ATOMS: atom_id res chain seq x y z
N ALA A 1 -64.26 8.89 -44.25
CA ALA A 1 -64.68 7.90 -45.24
C ALA A 1 -63.50 6.96 -45.40
N ASP A 2 -63.63 5.82 -44.74
CA ASP A 2 -62.93 4.53 -44.88
C ASP A 2 -61.61 4.49 -45.66
N ALA A 3 -60.52 4.26 -44.93
CA ALA A 3 -59.79 2.98 -44.83
C ALA A 3 -59.94 1.98 -46.01
N ASP A 4 -58.94 1.21 -46.42
CA ASP A 4 -57.57 1.00 -45.95
C ASP A 4 -56.84 0.07 -46.94
N ALA A 5 -55.50 0.14 -46.91
CA ALA A 5 -54.48 -0.93 -46.91
C ALA A 5 -54.54 -2.10 -47.94
N ASP A 6 -53.43 -2.66 -48.41
CA ASP A 6 -51.99 -2.41 -48.23
C ASP A 6 -51.25 -3.10 -49.38
N ALA A 7 -50.11 -2.54 -49.75
CA ALA A 7 -49.23 -3.02 -50.79
C ALA A 7 -48.22 -4.05 -50.26
N ASP A 8 -48.10 -5.13 -51.02
CA ASP A 8 -47.00 -6.08 -51.11
C ASP A 8 -45.74 -5.39 -51.66
N PRO A 9 -44.50 -5.74 -51.25
CA PRO A 9 -43.32 -5.47 -52.03
C PRO A 9 -42.80 -6.75 -52.70
N ASP A 10 -43.18 -6.90 -53.97
CA ASP A 10 -42.35 -7.43 -55.05
C ASP A 10 -40.97 -6.71 -55.08
N ALA A 11 -39.91 -7.24 -55.67
CA ALA A 11 -39.52 -8.57 -56.10
C ALA A 11 -38.08 -8.41 -56.65
N ASP A 12 -37.48 -9.57 -56.94
CA ASP A 12 -36.44 -9.80 -57.96
C ASP A 12 -34.99 -9.54 -57.54
N ALA A 13 -34.23 -10.60 -57.25
CA ALA A 13 -33.67 -11.63 -58.16
C ALA A 13 -32.21 -11.25 -58.46
N ASP A 14 -31.22 -12.12 -58.53
CA ASP A 14 -31.09 -13.58 -58.49
C ASP A 14 -29.60 -13.85 -58.23
N ALA A 15 -29.30 -15.04 -57.68
CA ALA A 15 -28.07 -15.84 -57.81
C ALA A 15 -26.69 -15.11 -57.75
N ASP A 16 -25.72 -15.53 -56.94
CA ASP A 16 -25.19 -16.89 -56.90
C ASP A 16 -24.19 -17.03 -55.74
N SER A 17 -24.00 -18.28 -55.36
CA SER A 17 -23.02 -18.94 -54.48
C SER A 17 -21.73 -18.25 -53.99
N ASP A 18 -21.39 -18.69 -52.78
CA ASP A 18 -20.05 -18.92 -52.20
C ASP A 18 -19.49 -17.95 -51.14
N ALA A 19 -19.37 -18.56 -49.96
CA ALA A 19 -18.92 -18.10 -48.66
C ALA A 19 -17.48 -17.55 -48.63
N ASP A 20 -17.33 -16.54 -47.79
CA ASP A 20 -16.19 -16.22 -46.93
C ASP A 20 -14.81 -16.10 -47.58
N ALA A 21 -14.52 -14.84 -47.95
CA ALA A 21 -13.18 -14.36 -48.24
C ALA A 21 -12.34 -14.25 -46.97
N ALA A 22 -11.27 -15.04 -46.91
CA ALA A 22 -10.13 -14.82 -46.04
C ALA A 22 -8.90 -14.38 -46.88
N ALA A 23 -8.14 -13.46 -46.28
CA ALA A 23 -6.72 -13.15 -46.50
C ALA A 23 -6.27 -12.45 -47.79
N ASP A 24 -5.61 -11.30 -47.63
CA ASP A 24 -4.19 -11.22 -47.97
C ASP A 24 -3.48 -10.14 -47.13
N SER A 25 -2.59 -10.63 -46.26
CA SER A 25 -1.66 -9.91 -45.40
C SER A 25 -0.26 -10.03 -45.99
N ALA A 26 0.46 -8.91 -46.16
CA ALA A 26 1.87 -8.92 -46.53
C ALA A 26 2.77 -8.72 -45.31
N GLY A 27 3.46 -9.80 -44.93
CA GLY A 27 4.87 -9.75 -44.55
C GLY A 27 5.23 -9.55 -43.08
N ASP A 28 5.14 -10.61 -42.28
CA ASP A 28 6.17 -10.89 -41.28
C ASP A 28 6.42 -12.40 -41.22
N THR A 29 7.62 -12.83 -41.62
CA THR A 29 7.98 -14.26 -41.68
C THR A 29 8.43 -14.71 -40.30
N ALA A 30 7.47 -15.13 -39.47
CA ALA A 30 7.74 -16.08 -38.40
C ALA A 30 7.99 -17.45 -39.04
N ASP A 31 9.14 -18.08 -38.74
CA ASP A 31 9.39 -19.47 -39.08
C ASP A 31 8.28 -20.36 -38.49
N VAL A 32 7.39 -20.85 -39.34
CA VAL A 32 6.31 -21.76 -38.94
C VAL A 32 6.95 -23.11 -38.62
N PHE A 33 7.03 -23.43 -37.34
CA PHE A 33 7.42 -24.74 -36.84
C PHE A 33 6.46 -25.80 -37.39
N THR A 34 6.95 -26.71 -38.25
CA THR A 34 6.19 -27.81 -38.87
C THR A 34 6.28 -29.12 -38.08
N GLY A 35 6.77 -29.07 -36.83
CA GLY A 35 6.79 -30.21 -35.93
C GLY A 35 5.40 -30.53 -35.36
N PRO A 36 5.19 -31.75 -34.82
CA PRO A 36 3.95 -32.10 -34.15
C PRO A 36 3.68 -31.09 -33.01
N VAL A 37 2.45 -30.59 -32.94
CA VAL A 37 2.01 -29.72 -31.84
C VAL A 37 2.30 -30.45 -30.51
N PRO A 38 3.10 -29.86 -29.62
CA PRO A 38 3.34 -30.41 -28.29
C PRO A 38 2.04 -30.79 -27.59
N GLY A 39 1.99 -31.99 -26.99
CA GLY A 39 0.88 -32.40 -26.14
C GLY A 39 0.81 -31.60 -24.83
N PRO A 40 -0.26 -31.77 -24.03
CA PRO A 40 -0.39 -31.09 -22.75
C PRO A 40 0.75 -31.43 -21.79
N VAL A 41 1.21 -30.41 -21.07
CA VAL A 41 2.25 -30.52 -20.04
C VAL A 41 1.69 -31.21 -18.81
N THR A 42 2.41 -32.21 -18.32
CA THR A 42 2.11 -32.90 -17.06
C THR A 42 3.13 -32.48 -16.01
N VAL A 43 2.65 -32.00 -14.86
CA VAL A 43 3.47 -31.46 -13.77
C VAL A 43 3.08 -32.09 -12.44
N SER A 44 4.07 -32.24 -11.56
CA SER A 44 3.90 -32.81 -10.23
C SER A 44 3.30 -31.80 -9.23
N ALA A 45 3.41 -30.50 -9.51
CA ALA A 45 2.89 -29.42 -8.68
C ALA A 45 2.34 -28.26 -9.53
N ARG A 46 1.62 -27.35 -8.87
CA ARG A 46 1.19 -26.08 -9.49
C ARG A 46 2.42 -25.24 -9.83
N HIS A 47 2.46 -24.73 -11.05
CA HIS A 47 3.46 -23.78 -11.51
C HIS A 47 2.85 -22.41 -11.70
N TRP A 48 3.67 -21.38 -11.52
CA TRP A 48 3.21 -20.00 -11.50
C TRP A 48 4.10 -19.18 -12.42
N ARG A 49 3.47 -18.30 -13.20
CA ARG A 49 4.16 -17.36 -14.07
C ARG A 49 3.96 -15.95 -13.55
N LEU A 50 5.05 -15.19 -13.51
CA LEU A 50 5.03 -13.80 -13.05
C LEU A 50 4.06 -12.99 -13.93
N ALA A 51 3.11 -12.32 -13.29
CA ALA A 51 2.11 -11.48 -13.94
C ALA A 51 2.30 -10.00 -13.58
N PHE A 52 2.80 -9.73 -12.39
CA PHE A 52 3.12 -8.39 -11.91
C PHE A 52 4.31 -8.44 -10.96
N GLU A 53 5.18 -7.44 -11.06
CA GLU A 53 6.32 -7.23 -10.16
C GLU A 53 6.51 -5.73 -9.97
N ASP A 54 6.78 -5.33 -8.73
CA ASP A 54 7.41 -4.05 -8.44
C ASP A 54 8.50 -4.27 -7.38
N ASP A 55 9.73 -3.97 -7.76
CA ASP A 55 10.93 -4.00 -6.91
C ASP A 55 11.43 -2.59 -6.57
N PHE A 56 10.62 -1.56 -6.87
CA PHE A 56 10.85 -0.18 -6.47
C PHE A 56 12.17 0.43 -6.96
N ARG A 57 12.74 -0.08 -8.06
CA ARG A 57 13.95 0.47 -8.70
C ARG A 57 13.72 1.83 -9.37
N GLY A 58 12.47 2.25 -9.52
CA GLY A 58 12.08 3.44 -10.27
C GLY A 58 11.93 3.14 -11.76
N LYS A 59 12.40 4.05 -12.61
CA LYS A 59 12.27 3.95 -14.07
C LYS A 59 12.89 2.67 -14.63
N THR A 60 12.15 1.93 -15.44
CA THR A 60 12.57 0.69 -16.09
C THR A 60 13.01 0.86 -17.55
N GLY A 61 12.90 2.07 -18.10
CA GLY A 61 13.02 2.38 -19.52
C GLY A 61 11.74 2.10 -20.33
N ALA A 62 10.61 1.88 -19.67
CA ALA A 62 9.34 1.65 -20.35
C ALA A 62 8.78 2.96 -20.93
N PRO A 63 8.00 2.93 -22.03
CA PRO A 63 7.36 4.13 -22.58
C PRO A 63 6.50 4.88 -21.55
N SER A 64 5.91 4.15 -20.60
CA SER A 64 5.10 4.70 -19.53
C SER A 64 5.90 5.47 -18.47
N ASP A 65 7.23 5.35 -18.42
CA ASP A 65 8.03 5.89 -17.30
C ASP A 65 7.95 7.42 -17.17
N ASP A 66 8.01 8.14 -18.29
CA ASP A 66 7.92 9.60 -18.28
C ASP A 66 6.55 10.06 -17.77
N TYR A 67 5.50 9.32 -18.10
CA TYR A 67 4.18 9.58 -17.54
C TYR A 67 4.12 9.19 -16.05
N CYS A 68 4.46 7.95 -15.69
CA CYS A 68 4.24 7.37 -14.36
C CYS A 68 5.13 7.97 -13.27
N PHE A 69 6.37 8.37 -13.58
CA PHE A 69 7.32 8.86 -12.58
C PHE A 69 7.45 10.39 -12.60
N ASP A 70 7.54 11.01 -13.77
CA ASP A 70 7.83 12.46 -13.88
C ASP A 70 6.58 13.32 -14.01
N THR A 71 5.66 12.91 -14.88
CA THR A 71 4.47 13.70 -15.22
C THR A 71 3.41 13.55 -14.14
N LEU A 72 3.10 12.31 -13.77
CA LEU A 72 2.08 12.00 -12.80
C LEU A 72 2.54 12.48 -11.42
N LYS A 73 1.74 13.33 -10.78
CA LYS A 73 2.03 13.82 -9.44
C LYS A 73 1.70 12.74 -8.41
N PRO A 74 2.49 12.59 -7.34
CA PRO A 74 2.07 11.76 -6.21
C PRO A 74 0.70 12.23 -5.73
N GLN A 75 -0.18 11.30 -5.35
CA GLN A 75 -1.45 11.69 -4.73
C GLN A 75 -1.19 12.49 -3.47
N CYS A 76 -1.78 13.67 -3.38
CA CYS A 76 -2.07 14.39 -2.15
C CYS A 76 -3.38 15.15 -2.35
N HIS A 77 -3.96 15.60 -1.27
CA HIS A 77 -4.94 16.65 -1.31
C HIS A 77 -4.59 17.64 -0.20
N VAL A 78 -4.51 18.92 -0.56
CA VAL A 78 -4.56 20.06 0.36
C VAL A 78 -5.61 21.00 -0.27
N TRP A 79 -6.34 21.80 0.49
CA TRP A 79 -7.20 22.90 -0.01
C TRP A 79 -7.12 24.04 1.03
N ALA A 80 -7.13 25.34 0.73
CA ALA A 80 -7.20 26.07 -0.54
C ALA A 80 -6.19 27.26 -0.61
N GLY A 81 -5.62 27.49 -1.82
CA GLY A 81 -4.77 28.63 -2.30
C GLY A 81 -3.23 28.48 -2.20
N THR A 82 -2.36 29.08 -3.05
CA THR A 82 -2.24 29.05 -4.55
C THR A 82 -0.77 28.72 -4.89
N SER A 83 -0.30 27.60 -5.40
CA SER A 83 -0.87 26.41 -6.05
C SER A 83 -0.04 25.19 -5.64
N TYR A 84 -0.72 24.13 -5.21
CA TYR A 84 -0.21 22.76 -5.12
C TYR A 84 -1.25 21.91 -5.87
N ASP A 85 -0.78 21.03 -6.75
CA ASP A 85 -1.63 20.18 -7.59
C ASP A 85 -1.26 18.74 -7.33
N CYS A 86 -2.20 18.06 -6.72
CA CYS A 86 -2.08 16.70 -6.30
C CYS A 86 -3.37 16.03 -6.75
N ASP A 87 -3.18 14.97 -7.54
CA ASP A 87 -4.05 14.48 -8.59
C ASP A 87 -5.56 14.78 -8.40
N LEU A 88 -6.04 15.92 -8.91
CA LEU A 88 -7.42 16.39 -8.75
C LEU A 88 -8.39 15.67 -9.69
N ALA A 89 -9.04 14.65 -9.16
CA ALA A 89 -10.40 14.23 -9.44
C ALA A 89 -10.60 13.02 -8.53
N ASP A 90 -11.47 13.11 -7.53
CA ASP A 90 -12.73 12.37 -7.64
C ASP A 90 -13.70 12.50 -6.48
N ILE A 91 -14.96 12.23 -6.84
CA ILE A 91 -16.18 12.08 -6.03
C ILE A 91 -16.84 13.39 -5.54
N PRO A 92 -17.89 13.86 -6.24
CA PRO A 92 -18.79 14.89 -5.71
C PRO A 92 -19.37 14.46 -4.36
N GLY A 93 -19.13 15.24 -3.30
CA GLY A 93 -19.72 15.02 -1.98
C GLY A 93 -18.79 14.42 -0.92
N GLN A 94 -17.55 14.03 -1.24
CA GLN A 94 -16.55 13.77 -0.20
C GLN A 94 -15.96 15.10 0.27
N HIS A 95 -16.49 15.60 1.40
CA HIS A 95 -15.93 16.74 2.11
C HIS A 95 -14.70 16.29 2.89
N PHE A 96 -13.53 16.46 2.29
CA PHE A 96 -12.27 16.18 2.95
C PHE A 96 -11.81 17.39 3.75
N PHE A 97 -11.40 17.14 4.98
CA PHE A 97 -10.76 18.17 5.79
C PHE A 97 -9.28 18.23 5.40
N PRO A 98 -8.78 19.35 4.85
CA PRO A 98 -7.36 19.49 4.57
C PRO A 98 -6.58 19.40 5.90
N PRO A 99 -5.36 18.83 5.90
CA PRO A 99 -4.50 18.89 7.08
C PRO A 99 -4.32 20.36 7.49
N THR A 100 -4.51 20.66 8.78
CA THR A 100 -4.23 22.00 9.30
C THR A 100 -2.77 22.37 9.05
N ARG A 101 -2.46 23.68 9.05
CA ARG A 101 -1.08 24.16 9.00
C ARG A 101 -0.19 23.45 10.02
N GLU A 102 -0.68 23.23 11.22
CA GLU A 102 0.03 22.57 12.33
C GLU A 102 0.32 21.10 12.01
N ASN A 103 -0.61 20.40 11.33
CA ASN A 103 -0.38 19.04 10.85
C ASN A 103 0.75 18.99 9.82
N LEU A 104 0.74 19.90 8.85
CA LEU A 104 1.79 20.00 7.83
C LEU A 104 3.14 20.34 8.46
N VAL A 105 3.17 21.33 9.37
CA VAL A 105 4.36 21.69 10.14
C VAL A 105 4.89 20.48 10.92
N ALA A 106 4.03 19.72 11.60
CA ALA A 106 4.46 18.54 12.35
C ALA A 106 5.08 17.48 11.45
N ALA A 107 4.49 17.21 10.28
CA ALA A 107 5.01 16.25 9.31
C ALA A 107 6.38 16.67 8.76
N VAL A 108 6.50 17.93 8.31
CA VAL A 108 7.77 18.47 7.79
C VAL A 108 8.81 18.52 8.89
N ARG A 109 8.48 19.03 10.09
CA ARG A 109 9.41 19.13 11.24
C ARG A 109 9.97 17.78 11.67
N ALA A 110 9.19 16.72 11.55
CA ALA A 110 9.63 15.37 11.88
C ALA A 110 10.63 14.78 10.85
N LEU A 111 10.91 15.47 9.74
CA LEU A 111 11.95 15.12 8.76
C LEU A 111 13.01 16.20 8.62
N ASP A 112 12.64 17.47 8.75
CA ASP A 112 13.51 18.65 8.77
C ASP A 112 13.21 19.52 10.01
N PRO A 113 13.80 19.19 11.17
CA PRO A 113 13.52 19.91 12.43
C PRO A 113 14.18 21.29 12.50
N ALA A 114 15.07 21.65 11.56
CA ALA A 114 15.86 22.87 11.61
C ALA A 114 15.09 24.11 11.10
N HIS A 115 13.94 23.90 10.45
CA HIS A 115 13.15 24.96 9.86
C HIS A 115 12.48 25.88 10.91
N ASP A 116 12.57 27.20 10.72
CA ASP A 116 11.80 28.16 11.51
C ASP A 116 10.38 28.32 10.95
N PHE A 117 9.50 27.42 11.36
CA PHE A 117 8.10 27.44 10.94
C PHE A 117 7.32 28.64 11.45
N ALA A 118 7.80 29.40 12.43
CA ALA A 118 7.08 30.60 12.90
C ALA A 118 7.18 31.75 11.87
N ALA A 119 8.24 31.77 11.07
CA ALA A 119 8.48 32.77 10.03
C ALA A 119 7.81 32.45 8.69
N LEU A 120 7.28 31.24 8.51
CA LEU A 120 6.70 30.78 7.25
C LEU A 120 5.20 31.07 7.15
N SER A 121 4.78 31.56 5.98
CA SER A 121 3.36 31.60 5.64
C SER A 121 2.81 30.18 5.48
N ASP A 122 1.48 30.03 5.55
CA ASP A 122 0.83 28.74 5.30
C ASP A 122 1.13 28.21 3.89
N ALA A 123 1.15 29.08 2.88
CA ALA A 123 1.53 28.72 1.52
C ALA A 123 2.97 28.17 1.43
N ASP A 124 3.91 28.76 2.18
CA ASP A 124 5.30 28.28 2.21
C ASP A 124 5.39 26.89 2.88
N VAL A 125 4.65 26.67 3.97
CA VAL A 125 4.59 25.36 4.64
C VAL A 125 4.02 24.29 3.69
N LYS A 126 2.93 24.61 2.98
CA LYS A 126 2.32 23.72 1.98
C LYS A 126 3.29 23.40 0.84
N ALA A 127 4.06 24.38 0.37
CA ALA A 127 5.08 24.18 -0.65
C ALA A 127 6.20 23.24 -0.18
N LEU A 128 6.73 23.44 1.04
CA LEU A 128 7.76 22.57 1.63
C LEU A 128 7.25 21.13 1.79
N TYR A 129 6.02 20.96 2.25
CA TYR A 129 5.39 19.65 2.38
C TYR A 129 5.25 18.95 1.02
N GLY A 130 4.79 19.67 -0.01
CA GLY A 130 4.70 19.14 -1.37
C GLY A 130 6.05 18.75 -1.97
N GLU A 131 7.09 19.56 -1.77
CA GLU A 131 8.46 19.25 -2.21
C GLU A 131 9.01 17.99 -1.53
N LEU A 132 8.73 17.84 -0.23
CA LEU A 132 9.14 16.67 0.54
C LEU A 132 8.50 15.38 0.00
N ILE A 133 7.19 15.40 -0.27
CA ILE A 133 6.48 14.26 -0.88
C ILE A 133 7.03 13.97 -2.26
N ALA A 134 7.16 14.99 -3.11
CA ALA A 134 7.69 14.84 -4.46
C ALA A 134 9.09 14.21 -4.43
N THR A 135 9.95 14.64 -3.51
CA THR A 135 11.31 14.11 -3.37
C THR A 135 11.31 12.66 -2.94
N ARG A 136 10.50 12.29 -1.94
CA ARG A 136 10.50 10.94 -1.36
C ARG A 136 9.81 9.90 -2.25
N MET A 137 8.81 10.33 -3.01
CA MET A 137 8.03 9.47 -3.90
C MET A 137 8.42 9.61 -5.39
N ARG A 138 9.51 10.31 -5.71
CA ARG A 138 9.93 10.54 -7.11
C ARG A 138 10.16 9.26 -7.90
N HIS A 139 10.55 8.19 -7.22
CA HIS A 139 10.84 6.88 -7.80
C HIS A 139 9.70 5.87 -7.59
N LEU A 140 8.55 6.30 -7.07
CA LEU A 140 7.37 5.45 -6.98
C LEU A 140 6.71 5.40 -8.37
N ASN A 141 6.37 4.20 -8.83
CA ASN A 141 5.54 4.03 -10.02
C ASN A 141 4.10 4.44 -9.71
N LYS A 142 3.71 5.67 -10.04
CA LYS A 142 2.39 6.22 -9.68
C LYS A 142 1.27 5.72 -10.59
N CYS A 143 1.59 4.99 -11.66
CA CYS A 143 0.60 4.26 -12.44
C CYS A 143 0.15 2.98 -11.76
N THR A 144 0.96 2.46 -10.83
CA THR A 144 0.66 1.22 -10.10
C THR A 144 0.27 1.51 -8.68
N TRP A 145 0.91 2.48 -8.04
CA TRP A 145 0.78 2.75 -6.62
C TRP A 145 0.19 4.10 -6.32
N THR A 146 -0.64 4.11 -5.30
CA THR A 146 -1.29 5.27 -4.74
C THR A 146 -1.01 5.32 -3.24
N SER A 147 -0.54 6.47 -2.74
CA SER A 147 -0.46 6.67 -1.28
C SER A 147 -1.85 6.70 -0.67
N TYR A 148 -1.98 6.23 0.57
CA TYR A 148 -3.23 6.44 1.31
C TYR A 148 -3.58 7.92 1.44
N GLN A 149 -4.88 8.19 1.35
CA GLN A 149 -5.43 9.47 1.77
C GLN A 149 -5.21 9.64 3.28
N LEU A 150 -4.92 10.87 3.72
CA LEU A 150 -4.58 11.21 5.11
C LEU A 150 -5.66 10.84 6.15
N THR A 151 -6.84 10.44 5.67
CA THR A 151 -7.95 9.87 6.42
C THR A 151 -8.18 8.43 5.97
N ASN A 152 -7.60 7.44 6.65
CA ASN A 152 -8.02 6.05 6.43
C ASN A 152 -7.95 5.17 7.68
N TRP A 153 -8.91 4.26 7.70
CA TRP A 153 -9.45 3.36 8.73
C TRP A 153 -8.52 2.36 9.40
N MET A 154 -7.28 2.21 8.94
CA MET A 154 -6.43 1.07 9.29
C MET A 154 -5.43 1.37 10.42
N ALA A 155 -5.39 2.60 10.90
CA ALA A 155 -4.53 2.99 12.00
C ALA A 155 -5.38 3.20 13.24
N THR A 156 -6.07 2.18 13.76
CA THR A 156 -6.69 2.25 15.08
C THR A 156 -6.28 1.11 16.00
N ASP A 157 -6.37 1.33 17.31
CA ASP A 157 -6.33 0.22 18.25
C ASP A 157 -7.53 -0.72 18.02
N TYR A 158 -7.45 -1.94 18.56
CA TYR A 158 -8.48 -2.97 18.36
C TYR A 158 -9.88 -2.58 18.88
N ALA A 159 -10.00 -1.48 19.62
CA ALA A 159 -11.25 -0.94 20.12
C ALA A 159 -11.70 0.34 19.39
N GLY A 160 -10.98 0.78 18.36
CA GLY A 160 -11.25 2.01 17.62
C GLY A 160 -11.00 3.29 18.44
N HIS A 161 -10.25 3.19 19.53
CA HIS A 161 -10.06 4.28 20.49
C HIS A 161 -8.86 5.15 20.20
N TRP A 162 -7.81 4.66 19.53
CA TRP A 162 -6.62 5.47 19.27
C TRP A 162 -6.10 5.27 17.88
N SER A 163 -5.73 6.36 17.19
CA SER A 163 -5.20 6.29 15.83
C SER A 163 -3.86 6.96 15.61
N ALA A 164 -3.15 6.49 14.59
CA ALA A 164 -2.19 7.30 13.85
C ALA A 164 -2.85 7.81 12.56
N ARG A 165 -2.21 8.74 11.87
CA ARG A 165 -2.66 9.16 10.53
C ARG A 165 -1.68 8.69 9.47
N PHE A 166 -2.18 8.21 8.34
CA PHE A 166 -1.34 7.96 7.18
C PHE A 166 -0.88 9.29 6.60
N ASP A 167 0.40 9.39 6.28
CA ASP A 167 1.01 10.60 5.78
C ASP A 167 1.99 10.23 4.65
N PRO A 168 1.81 10.74 3.42
CA PRO A 168 2.68 10.42 2.30
C PRO A 168 4.16 10.79 2.55
N THR A 169 4.46 11.72 3.46
CA THR A 169 5.85 12.01 3.86
C THR A 169 6.52 10.83 4.54
N ARG A 170 5.77 9.81 4.98
CA ARG A 170 6.29 8.60 5.60
C ARG A 170 6.52 7.45 4.64
N VAL A 171 6.23 7.66 3.35
CA VAL A 171 6.61 6.77 2.25
C VAL A 171 7.94 7.24 1.68
N LEU A 172 8.89 6.33 1.48
CA LEU A 172 10.14 6.59 0.75
C LEU A 172 10.40 5.45 -0.22
N VAL A 173 10.75 5.79 -1.46
CA VAL A 173 11.28 4.85 -2.43
C VAL A 173 12.76 5.15 -2.64
N ASP A 174 13.62 4.25 -2.18
CA ASP A 174 15.06 4.33 -2.41
C ASP A 174 15.45 3.43 -3.60
N PRO A 175 15.81 4.00 -4.76
CA PRO A 175 16.21 3.21 -5.92
C PRO A 175 17.66 2.69 -5.81
N ALA A 176 18.44 3.09 -4.80
CA ALA A 176 19.82 2.65 -4.67
C ALA A 176 19.89 1.15 -4.37
N GLY A 177 20.71 0.41 -5.13
CA GLY A 177 20.79 -1.04 -5.01
C GLY A 177 19.66 -1.74 -5.76
N LYS A 178 18.83 -2.53 -5.05
CA LYS A 178 17.74 -3.33 -5.63
C LYS A 178 16.41 -2.59 -5.78
N GLY A 179 16.34 -1.32 -5.37
CA GLY A 179 15.06 -0.64 -5.14
C GLY A 179 14.44 -1.12 -3.82
N THR A 180 13.92 -0.20 -3.02
CA THR A 180 13.32 -0.55 -1.73
C THR A 180 12.24 0.47 -1.40
N LEU A 181 11.10 -0.04 -0.94
CA LEU A 181 10.04 0.75 -0.35
C LEU A 181 10.18 0.76 1.17
N GLU A 182 10.18 1.96 1.76
CA GLU A 182 10.17 2.17 3.20
C GLU A 182 8.88 2.87 3.64
N LEU A 183 8.14 2.20 4.53
CA LEU A 183 6.94 2.71 5.19
C LEU A 183 7.29 2.97 6.66
N SER A 184 7.46 4.24 7.01
CA SER A 184 7.90 4.64 8.35
C SER A 184 6.73 5.04 9.25
N ALA A 185 6.89 4.83 10.55
CA ALA A 185 6.04 5.40 11.58
C ALA A 185 6.91 6.32 12.45
N ALA A 186 6.44 7.53 12.74
CA ALA A 186 7.24 8.52 13.47
C ALA A 186 6.42 9.40 14.40
N TYR A 187 7.03 9.82 15.50
CA TYR A 187 6.48 10.82 16.40
C TYR A 187 6.58 12.21 15.78
N ALA A 188 5.42 12.81 15.50
CA ALA A 188 5.23 14.13 14.94
C ALA A 188 4.16 14.88 15.75
N PRO A 189 4.49 15.34 16.98
CA PRO A 189 3.52 15.97 17.85
C PRO A 189 3.01 17.27 17.23
N VAL A 190 1.70 17.44 17.30
CA VAL A 190 1.04 18.67 16.87
C VAL A 190 0.78 19.53 18.11
N ASP A 191 1.23 20.79 18.10
CA ASP A 191 0.89 21.73 19.18
C ASP A 191 -0.56 22.18 18.99
N ILE A 192 -1.46 21.63 19.80
CA ILE A 192 -2.91 21.87 19.72
C ILE A 192 -3.36 23.16 20.40
N ARG A 193 -2.44 24.04 20.82
CA ARG A 193 -2.83 25.36 21.32
C ARG A 193 -3.39 26.17 20.16
N CYS A 194 -4.71 26.16 20.04
CA CYS A 194 -5.42 26.80 18.95
C CYS A 194 -5.15 26.13 17.60
N ALA A 195 -5.73 24.93 17.42
CA ALA A 195 -5.59 24.06 16.24
C ALA A 195 -5.97 24.68 14.87
N PHE A 196 -6.67 25.81 14.82
CA PHE A 196 -6.98 26.57 13.61
C PHE A 196 -6.28 27.96 13.60
N GLY A 197 -5.17 28.09 14.34
CA GLY A 197 -4.42 29.32 14.53
C GLY A 197 -4.97 30.23 15.63
N GLY A 198 -4.25 31.33 15.93
CA GLY A 198 -4.61 32.30 16.96
C GLY A 198 -3.86 32.15 18.29
N ALA A 199 -4.11 33.07 19.23
CA ALA A 199 -3.48 33.11 20.55
C ALA A 199 -4.49 32.89 21.69
N GLY A 200 -4.00 32.44 22.85
CA GLY A 200 -4.77 32.45 24.11
C GLY A 200 -5.52 31.17 24.52
N GLY A 201 -5.16 29.99 24.01
CA GLY A 201 -5.91 28.76 24.28
C GLY A 201 -5.94 28.31 25.76
N ASP A 202 -7.05 28.58 26.46
CA ASP A 202 -8.11 27.63 26.90
C ASP A 202 -9.18 28.45 27.68
N PRO A 203 -10.50 28.43 27.34
CA PRO A 203 -11.20 27.56 26.39
C PRO A 203 -11.34 28.12 24.96
N ASN A 204 -10.88 29.35 24.68
CA ASN A 204 -11.12 30.02 23.39
C ASN A 204 -9.81 30.49 22.77
N CYS A 205 -9.77 30.50 21.44
CA CYS A 205 -8.61 30.87 20.64
C CYS A 205 -8.90 32.12 19.83
N GLN A 206 -8.08 33.17 20.01
CA GLN A 206 -8.23 34.45 19.32
C GLN A 206 -7.49 34.43 17.98
N VAL A 207 -8.23 34.42 16.88
CA VAL A 207 -7.67 34.41 15.52
C VAL A 207 -7.20 35.82 15.11
N ARG A 208 -7.92 36.85 15.56
CA ARG A 208 -7.56 38.25 15.29
C ARG A 208 -7.97 39.16 16.42
N ALA A 209 -7.03 39.96 16.92
CA ALA A 209 -7.32 41.09 17.78
C ALA A 209 -7.65 42.34 16.94
N PHE A 210 -8.54 43.18 17.45
CA PHE A 210 -8.84 44.48 16.84
C PHE A 210 -8.39 45.64 17.74
N ASP A 211 -7.97 46.74 17.12
CA ASP A 211 -7.71 47.98 17.84
C ASP A 211 -9.02 48.56 18.41
N ALA A 212 -8.89 49.41 19.44
CA ALA A 212 -10.02 50.07 20.05
C ALA A 212 -10.81 50.93 19.02
N GLY A 213 -12.13 50.75 18.99
CA GLY A 213 -13.04 51.48 18.10
C GLY A 213 -13.27 50.85 16.72
N VAL A 214 -12.62 49.71 16.41
CA VAL A 214 -12.93 48.92 15.20
C VAL A 214 -14.29 48.22 15.33
N LEU A 215 -14.57 47.66 16.50
CA LEU A 215 -15.87 47.07 16.85
C LEU A 215 -16.58 47.98 17.85
N ASP A 216 -17.88 48.19 17.67
CA ASP A 216 -18.70 48.98 18.58
C ASP A 216 -19.33 48.09 19.67
N PRO A 217 -19.02 48.32 20.97
CA PRO A 217 -19.58 47.53 22.06
C PRO A 217 -21.12 47.54 22.07
N GLY A 218 -21.73 46.37 22.20
CA GLY A 218 -23.19 46.21 22.21
C GLY A 218 -23.82 45.99 20.82
N THR A 219 -23.03 46.00 19.76
CA THR A 219 -23.45 45.54 18.42
C THR A 219 -23.17 44.05 18.25
N THR A 220 -24.12 43.31 17.69
CA THR A 220 -23.94 41.89 17.39
C THR A 220 -23.24 41.72 16.05
N TYR A 221 -22.00 41.23 16.10
CA TYR A 221 -21.19 40.89 14.93
C TYR A 221 -21.14 39.37 14.73
N TRP A 222 -20.91 38.94 13.49
CA TRP A 222 -20.55 37.56 13.17
C TRP A 222 -19.37 37.54 12.19
N ALA A 223 -18.64 36.43 12.20
CA ALA A 223 -17.63 36.14 11.19
C ALA A 223 -18.25 35.25 10.10
N ASP A 224 -18.04 35.61 8.84
CA ASP A 224 -18.40 34.76 7.69
C ASP A 224 -17.13 34.07 7.19
N PRO A 225 -17.01 32.74 7.29
CA PRO A 225 -15.86 32.00 6.81
C PRO A 225 -15.93 31.66 5.30
N ASP A 226 -16.99 32.01 4.58
CA ASP A 226 -17.12 31.68 3.16
C ASP A 226 -16.00 32.38 2.35
N PRO A 227 -15.16 31.62 1.61
CA PRO A 227 -14.04 32.20 0.88
C PRO A 227 -14.45 33.18 -0.23
N ARG A 228 -15.73 33.19 -0.65
CA ARG A 228 -16.27 34.16 -1.61
C ARG A 228 -16.51 35.53 -0.98
N TRP A 229 -16.65 35.62 0.35
CA TRP A 229 -16.88 36.87 1.08
C TRP A 229 -16.41 36.79 2.55
N PRO A 230 -15.12 36.54 2.82
CA PRO A 230 -14.66 36.35 4.19
C PRO A 230 -14.56 37.69 4.93
N GLY A 231 -15.08 37.75 6.16
CA GLY A 231 -15.00 38.97 6.96
C GLY A 231 -15.85 39.00 8.22
N VAL A 232 -15.85 40.15 8.88
CA VAL A 232 -16.70 40.46 10.04
C VAL A 232 -17.84 41.36 9.60
N TYR A 233 -19.07 40.96 9.94
CA TYR A 233 -20.29 41.58 9.47
C TYR A 233 -21.26 41.92 10.61
N TYR A 234 -22.14 42.88 10.34
CA TYR A 234 -23.37 43.14 11.09
C TYR A 234 -24.50 43.57 10.15
N ALA A 235 -25.75 43.57 10.62
CA ALA A 235 -26.91 43.94 9.80
C ALA A 235 -26.99 45.46 9.54
N GLN A 236 -27.39 45.85 8.32
CA GLN A 236 -27.64 47.27 8.01
C GLN A 236 -28.83 47.83 8.80
N SER A 237 -28.78 49.13 9.11
CA SER A 237 -29.91 49.87 9.69
C SER A 237 -30.35 50.97 8.73
N GLY A 238 -31.56 50.86 8.19
CA GLY A 238 -32.10 51.84 7.23
C GLY A 238 -31.28 51.98 5.94
N GLY A 239 -30.58 50.92 5.52
CA GLY A 239 -29.70 50.94 4.34
C GLY A 239 -28.33 51.60 4.56
N ALA A 240 -27.97 51.89 5.82
CA ALA A 240 -26.69 52.47 6.19
C ALA A 240 -25.91 51.57 7.16
N CYS A 241 -24.61 51.85 7.29
CA CYS A 241 -23.67 51.19 8.20
C CYS A 241 -23.29 52.11 9.36
N PRO A 242 -24.17 52.25 10.37
CA PRO A 242 -24.00 53.24 11.44
C PRO A 242 -22.83 52.96 12.39
N HIS A 243 -22.37 51.70 12.48
CA HIS A 243 -21.26 51.28 13.34
C HIS A 243 -19.95 51.09 12.55
N GLY A 244 -19.79 51.81 11.43
CA GLY A 244 -18.65 51.71 10.53
C GLY A 244 -18.76 50.58 9.50
N GLY A 245 -17.71 50.44 8.68
CA GLY A 245 -17.66 49.48 7.56
C GLY A 245 -18.27 49.99 6.25
N VAL A 246 -18.43 49.09 5.29
CA VAL A 246 -19.02 49.36 3.97
C VAL A 246 -20.25 48.47 3.71
N PRO A 247 -21.28 48.96 3.01
CA PRO A 247 -22.43 48.13 2.61
C PRO A 247 -22.00 46.98 1.70
N PHE A 248 -22.41 45.76 2.04
CA PHE A 248 -22.19 44.53 1.28
C PHE A 248 -23.47 43.68 1.29
N GLY A 249 -24.24 43.75 0.20
CA GLY A 249 -25.57 43.15 0.14
C GLY A 249 -26.50 43.72 1.24
N PRO A 250 -27.19 42.88 2.04
CA PRO A 250 -28.04 43.33 3.15
C PRO A 250 -27.25 43.69 4.43
N ASN A 251 -25.93 43.50 4.44
CA ASN A 251 -25.09 43.61 5.64
C ASN A 251 -24.04 44.71 5.51
N CYS A 252 -23.37 45.03 6.60
CA CYS A 252 -22.23 45.92 6.67
C CYS A 252 -20.99 45.10 6.95
N GLN A 253 -20.00 45.15 6.06
CA GLN A 253 -18.70 44.53 6.26
C GLN A 253 -17.78 45.52 6.98
N VAL A 254 -17.34 45.15 8.19
CA VAL A 254 -16.46 46.00 9.02
C VAL A 254 -15.00 45.71 8.70
N VAL A 255 -14.66 44.43 8.58
CA VAL A 255 -13.32 43.98 8.24
C VAL A 255 -13.45 42.91 7.17
N ALA A 256 -12.83 43.15 6.01
CA ALA A 256 -12.63 42.12 5.00
C ALA A 256 -11.37 41.31 5.35
N PHE A 257 -11.45 40.00 5.19
CA PHE A 257 -10.28 39.14 5.30
C PHE A 257 -9.77 38.72 3.92
N ALA A 258 -8.52 38.30 3.85
CA ALA A 258 -8.04 37.61 2.66
C ALA A 258 -8.83 36.29 2.49
N PRO A 259 -8.98 35.78 1.26
CA PRO A 259 -9.44 34.41 1.04
C PRO A 259 -8.67 33.44 1.93
N HIS A 260 -9.36 32.49 2.53
CA HIS A 260 -8.78 31.46 3.42
C HIS A 260 -8.21 31.99 4.74
N PHE A 261 -8.59 33.18 5.21
CA PHE A 261 -8.20 33.61 6.57
C PHE A 261 -8.82 32.73 7.68
N LEU A 262 -10.03 32.23 7.48
CA LEU A 262 -10.69 31.27 8.37
C LEU A 262 -10.78 29.95 7.60
N GLU A 263 -9.79 29.09 7.80
CA GLU A 263 -9.51 27.96 6.90
C GLU A 263 -10.47 26.77 7.11
N GLU A 264 -11.01 26.58 8.32
CA GLU A 264 -11.79 25.38 8.66
C GLU A 264 -13.30 25.57 8.51
N THR A 265 -13.92 24.75 7.65
CA THR A 265 -15.37 24.63 7.53
C THR A 265 -15.96 23.85 8.71
N GLY A 266 -17.11 24.30 9.23
CA GLY A 266 -17.75 23.67 10.38
C GLY A 266 -17.22 24.12 11.75
N VAL A 267 -16.20 24.98 11.79
CA VAL A 267 -15.78 25.67 13.01
C VAL A 267 -16.66 26.89 13.25
N ALA A 268 -17.21 26.97 14.46
CA ALA A 268 -17.99 28.11 14.89
C ALA A 268 -17.06 29.26 15.30
N TYR A 269 -16.85 30.20 14.37
CA TYR A 269 -16.20 31.46 14.67
C TYR A 269 -17.21 32.47 15.21
N TRP A 270 -16.83 33.22 16.24
CA TRP A 270 -17.62 34.36 16.73
C TRP A 270 -16.75 35.60 16.89
N VAL A 271 -17.43 36.74 17.01
CA VAL A 271 -16.79 38.04 17.21
C VAL A 271 -17.12 38.52 18.61
N ASP A 272 -16.10 38.81 19.40
CA ASP A 272 -16.25 39.46 20.71
C ASP A 272 -15.94 40.96 20.55
N ALA A 273 -16.91 41.80 20.94
CA ALA A 273 -16.79 43.26 20.90
C ALA A 273 -16.50 43.87 22.28
N ASP A 274 -16.26 43.05 23.32
CA ASP A 274 -15.85 43.54 24.63
C ASP A 274 -14.52 44.30 24.49
N PRO A 275 -14.44 45.56 24.94
CA PRO A 275 -13.23 46.38 24.83
C PRO A 275 -11.99 45.78 25.50
N ARG A 276 -12.15 44.81 26.41
CA ARG A 276 -11.04 44.13 27.07
C ARG A 276 -10.37 43.06 26.20
N TRP A 277 -11.09 42.52 25.22
CA TRP A 277 -10.62 41.43 24.35
C TRP A 277 -11.34 41.43 22.98
N PRO A 278 -11.32 42.55 22.24
CA PRO A 278 -12.03 42.66 20.97
C PRO A 278 -11.35 41.81 19.90
N GLY A 279 -12.12 40.96 19.22
CA GLY A 279 -11.53 40.05 18.24
C GLY A 279 -12.47 39.02 17.64
N VAL A 280 -11.90 38.20 16.75
CA VAL A 280 -12.52 36.97 16.23
C VAL A 280 -11.95 35.76 16.96
N TYR A 281 -12.83 34.85 17.37
CA TYR A 281 -12.50 33.69 18.19
C TYR A 281 -13.15 32.40 17.68
N TYR A 282 -12.62 31.27 18.11
CA TYR A 282 -13.29 29.96 18.07
C TYR A 282 -12.99 29.17 19.35
N ALA A 283 -13.76 28.11 19.60
CA ALA A 283 -13.63 27.28 20.79
C ALA A 283 -12.48 26.29 20.60
N ASN A 284 -11.56 26.24 21.56
CA ASN A 284 -10.42 25.33 21.54
C ASN A 284 -10.86 23.91 21.89
N THR A 285 -11.40 23.17 20.92
CA THR A 285 -11.71 21.75 21.09
C THR A 285 -10.47 20.92 20.76
N ALA A 286 -9.92 20.24 21.77
CA ALA A 286 -8.80 19.34 21.57
C ALA A 286 -9.25 18.09 20.78
N TYR A 287 -8.98 18.07 19.47
CA TYR A 287 -9.09 16.85 18.67
C TYR A 287 -7.89 15.95 19.00
N ALA A 288 -7.99 15.14 20.05
CA ALA A 288 -7.01 14.10 20.34
C ALA A 288 -7.21 12.91 19.37
N CYS A 289 -6.20 12.03 19.26
CA CYS A 289 -6.29 10.74 18.54
C CYS A 289 -7.26 9.77 19.20
N ARG A 290 -8.49 10.18 19.51
CA ARG A 290 -9.43 9.35 20.23
C ARG A 290 -10.80 9.41 19.62
N GLU A 291 -11.44 8.24 19.51
CA GLU A 291 -12.83 8.10 19.01
C GLU A 291 -13.00 8.76 17.62
N ASN A 292 -12.04 8.47 16.74
CA ASN A 292 -11.88 9.13 15.44
C ASN A 292 -12.64 8.46 14.29
N ILE A 293 -13.21 7.28 14.54
CA ILE A 293 -14.04 6.55 13.59
C ILE A 293 -15.50 6.75 13.93
N ASP A 294 -16.24 7.37 13.03
CA ASP A 294 -17.69 7.29 13.02
C ASP A 294 -18.10 6.09 12.17
N TYR A 295 -18.54 5.01 12.83
CA TYR A 295 -18.89 3.75 12.16
C TYR A 295 -20.30 3.77 11.53
N ALA A 296 -21.06 4.87 11.62
CA ALA A 296 -22.41 4.95 11.06
C ALA A 296 -22.84 6.40 10.73
N PRO A 297 -23.65 6.64 9.67
CA PRO A 297 -24.15 5.70 8.65
C PRO A 297 -23.17 5.46 7.49
N THR A 298 -22.02 6.14 7.49
CA THR A 298 -20.91 5.97 6.56
C THR A 298 -19.63 6.07 7.38
N LEU A 299 -18.66 5.19 7.12
CA LEU A 299 -17.34 5.24 7.76
C LEU A 299 -16.71 6.62 7.54
N ALA A 300 -16.73 7.48 8.56
CA ALA A 300 -16.22 8.84 8.48
C ALA A 300 -15.11 9.05 9.52
N PHE A 301 -13.98 9.60 9.06
CA PHE A 301 -12.86 9.94 9.93
C PHE A 301 -12.92 11.41 10.30
N ARG A 302 -12.89 11.69 11.61
CA ARG A 302 -12.79 13.06 12.11
C ARG A 302 -11.40 13.62 11.76
N ASN A 303 -11.30 14.93 11.51
CA ASN A 303 -10.04 15.59 11.15
C ASN A 303 -8.97 15.28 12.22
N LEU A 304 -7.95 14.50 11.85
CA LEU A 304 -7.03 13.86 12.79
C LEU A 304 -5.87 14.80 13.15
N THR A 305 -5.67 15.02 14.44
CA THR A 305 -4.47 15.66 14.97
C THR A 305 -3.68 14.63 15.77
N CYS A 306 -2.94 13.78 15.04
CA CYS A 306 -2.22 12.67 15.65
C CYS A 306 -0.72 12.85 15.78
N PRO A 307 -0.16 12.58 16.98
CA PRO A 307 1.26 12.77 17.21
C PRO A 307 2.09 11.61 16.66
N ILE A 308 1.45 10.60 16.06
CA ILE A 308 2.10 9.55 15.29
C ILE A 308 1.58 9.62 13.86
N ILE A 309 2.51 9.59 12.91
CA ILE A 309 2.24 9.56 11.49
C ILE A 309 2.89 8.33 10.85
N ASP A 310 2.14 7.69 9.96
CA ASP A 310 2.42 6.37 9.40
C ASP A 310 2.51 6.42 7.86
N GLY A 311 3.31 5.53 7.27
CA GLY A 311 3.43 5.39 5.81
C GLY A 311 2.54 4.26 5.29
N GLY A 312 1.94 4.46 4.12
CA GLY A 312 1.20 3.39 3.45
C GLY A 312 0.79 3.73 2.03
N LEU A 313 0.55 2.69 1.24
CA LEU A 313 0.17 2.76 -0.15
C LEU A 313 -0.70 1.56 -0.58
N MET A 314 -1.41 1.72 -1.68
CA MET A 314 -2.29 0.71 -2.26
C MET A 314 -2.17 0.69 -3.79
N SER A 315 -2.47 -0.45 -4.40
CA SER A 315 -2.52 -0.61 -5.86
C SER A 315 -3.94 -0.56 -6.42
N HIS A 316 -4.89 0.04 -5.71
CA HIS A 316 -6.29 0.09 -6.15
C HIS A 316 -6.44 0.70 -7.56
N ASP A 317 -7.30 0.11 -8.39
CA ASP A 317 -7.55 0.59 -9.75
C ASP A 317 -8.46 1.83 -9.73
N PHE A 318 -7.96 2.95 -10.25
CA PHE A 318 -8.70 4.20 -10.33
C PHE A 318 -9.18 4.46 -11.77
N THR A 319 -10.47 4.28 -12.02
CA THR A 319 -11.10 4.35 -13.36
C THR A 319 -11.19 5.75 -13.96
N ASN A 320 -11.02 6.79 -13.15
CA ASN A 320 -11.11 8.20 -13.51
C ASN A 320 -9.91 8.73 -14.33
N LYS A 321 -8.77 8.04 -14.33
CA LYS A 321 -7.50 8.62 -14.78
C LYS A 321 -6.60 7.62 -15.48
N ALA A 322 -7.11 7.08 -16.58
CA ALA A 322 -6.29 6.27 -17.47
C ALA A 322 -5.13 7.09 -18.05
N TRP A 323 -3.99 6.45 -18.29
CA TRP A 323 -2.92 7.00 -19.11
C TRP A 323 -3.03 6.47 -20.53
N ILE A 324 -2.56 7.26 -21.50
CA ILE A 324 -2.65 6.91 -22.92
C ILE A 324 -1.27 6.49 -23.37
N ASP A 325 -1.16 5.29 -23.96
CA ASP A 325 0.10 4.83 -24.56
C ASP A 325 0.38 5.49 -25.92
N ASP A 326 1.54 5.19 -26.49
CA ASP A 326 1.98 5.72 -27.78
C ASP A 326 1.02 5.35 -28.93
N ASP A 327 0.24 4.28 -28.76
CA ASP A 327 -0.75 3.79 -29.71
C ASP A 327 -2.15 4.41 -29.50
N GLY A 328 -2.32 5.26 -28.49
CA GLY A 328 -3.59 5.92 -28.18
C GLY A 328 -4.55 5.09 -27.31
N ASN A 329 -4.10 3.96 -26.75
CA ASN A 329 -4.94 3.10 -25.92
C ASN A 329 -4.94 3.59 -24.47
N PRO A 330 -6.11 3.63 -23.81
CA PRO A 330 -6.20 3.95 -22.40
C PRO A 330 -5.83 2.74 -21.52
N HIS A 331 -5.00 2.98 -20.53
CA HIS A 331 -4.60 2.03 -19.50
C HIS A 331 -5.03 2.52 -18.14
N LEU A 332 -5.76 1.69 -17.40
CA LEU A 332 -6.13 1.98 -16.02
C LEU A 332 -4.86 2.11 -15.16
N ARG A 333 -4.96 2.90 -14.08
CA ARG A 333 -3.91 3.01 -13.07
C ARG A 333 -4.30 2.17 -11.88
N GLY A 334 -3.34 1.42 -11.36
CA GLY A 334 -3.49 0.45 -10.31
C GLY A 334 -3.06 -0.93 -10.79
N GLN A 335 -3.12 -1.87 -9.87
CA GLN A 335 -2.93 -3.28 -10.14
C GLN A 335 -3.85 -4.07 -9.21
N GLN A 336 -4.62 -4.96 -9.82
CA GLN A 336 -5.41 -5.94 -9.10
C GLN A 336 -5.41 -7.27 -9.83
N GLN A 337 -5.60 -8.35 -9.08
CA GLN A 337 -5.58 -9.69 -9.64
C GLN A 337 -6.57 -10.58 -8.91
N LYS A 338 -7.28 -11.40 -9.66
CA LYS A 338 -8.08 -12.50 -9.13
C LYS A 338 -7.25 -13.77 -9.12
N MET A 339 -7.17 -14.43 -7.96
CA MET A 339 -6.40 -15.67 -7.77
C MET A 339 -4.93 -15.51 -8.10
N GLY A 340 -4.11 -16.51 -7.79
CA GLY A 340 -2.68 -16.42 -8.05
C GLY A 340 -1.81 -16.73 -6.85
N ARG A 341 -0.51 -16.64 -7.06
CA ARG A 341 0.45 -16.55 -5.96
C ARG A 341 0.79 -15.08 -5.75
N PHE A 342 0.69 -14.62 -4.51
CA PHE A 342 1.04 -13.26 -4.12
C PHE A 342 2.20 -13.33 -3.16
N GLU A 343 3.23 -12.55 -3.41
CA GLU A 343 4.47 -12.54 -2.65
C GLU A 343 4.83 -11.12 -2.24
N VAL A 344 5.27 -10.98 -1.00
CA VAL A 344 5.91 -9.78 -0.50
C VAL A 344 7.19 -10.20 0.20
N LYS A 345 8.31 -9.61 -0.20
CA LYS A 345 9.58 -9.80 0.50
C LYS A 345 9.86 -8.56 1.33
N ALA A 346 9.86 -8.72 2.65
CA ALA A 346 9.92 -7.59 3.56
C ALA A 346 10.63 -7.91 4.88
N ARG A 347 11.15 -6.85 5.52
CA ARG A 347 11.69 -6.87 6.89
C ARG A 347 10.80 -6.06 7.79
N LEU A 348 10.38 -6.67 8.89
CA LEU A 348 9.45 -6.07 9.80
C LEU A 348 10.10 -4.96 10.64
N PRO A 349 9.39 -3.86 10.96
CA PRO A 349 9.76 -2.96 12.02
C PRO A 349 9.70 -3.67 13.37
N LYS A 350 10.49 -3.17 14.34
CA LYS A 350 10.41 -3.59 15.74
C LYS A 350 10.22 -2.39 16.64
N GLY A 351 9.22 -2.45 17.50
CA GLY A 351 9.00 -1.48 18.57
C GLY A 351 7.56 -1.46 19.04
N VAL A 352 7.34 -0.87 20.21
CA VAL A 352 5.99 -0.77 20.80
C VAL A 352 5.04 -0.12 19.80
N GLY A 353 3.89 -0.76 19.59
CA GLY A 353 2.84 -0.26 18.73
C GLY A 353 2.99 -0.58 17.26
N ALA A 354 4.12 -1.16 16.81
CA ALA A 354 4.33 -1.53 15.41
C ALA A 354 3.19 -2.43 14.94
N PHE A 355 2.53 -2.05 13.84
CA PHE A 355 1.52 -2.87 13.16
C PHE A 355 1.69 -2.80 11.63
N PRO A 356 2.81 -3.32 11.10
CA PRO A 356 3.05 -3.46 9.66
C PRO A 356 2.12 -4.49 9.04
N ALA A 357 1.64 -4.21 7.83
CA ALA A 357 0.86 -5.16 7.05
C ALA A 357 1.13 -5.07 5.54
N ALA A 358 1.07 -6.24 4.90
CA ALA A 358 1.01 -6.42 3.45
C ALA A 358 -0.08 -7.44 3.14
N TRP A 359 -1.13 -7.00 2.47
CA TRP A 359 -2.41 -7.68 2.43
C TRP A 359 -3.20 -7.24 1.21
N LEU A 360 -4.35 -7.89 0.99
CA LEU A 360 -5.16 -7.73 -0.20
C LEU A 360 -6.61 -7.43 0.17
N MET A 361 -7.23 -6.52 -0.59
CA MET A 361 -8.65 -6.17 -0.49
C MET A 361 -9.35 -6.22 -1.86
N PRO A 362 -10.66 -6.54 -1.92
CA PRO A 362 -11.45 -6.52 -3.15
C PRO A 362 -11.67 -5.08 -3.62
N GLU A 363 -11.74 -4.90 -4.94
CA GLU A 363 -11.99 -3.58 -5.57
C GLU A 363 -13.26 -2.89 -5.05
N SER A 364 -14.31 -3.68 -4.83
CA SER A 364 -15.62 -3.19 -4.43
C SER A 364 -16.25 -4.12 -3.43
N GLY A 365 -17.16 -3.58 -2.63
CA GLY A 365 -17.85 -4.31 -1.58
C GLY A 365 -17.71 -3.67 -0.20
N GLY A 366 -18.67 -3.93 0.69
CA GLY A 366 -18.56 -3.53 2.08
C GLY A 366 -17.79 -4.55 2.92
N TRP A 367 -16.84 -4.07 3.72
CA TRP A 367 -16.09 -4.93 4.63
C TRP A 367 -16.98 -5.49 5.76
N PRO A 368 -16.85 -6.78 6.16
CA PRO A 368 -16.03 -7.83 5.53
C PRO A 368 -16.84 -8.73 4.56
N TYR A 369 -18.02 -8.30 4.10
CA TYR A 369 -19.02 -9.10 3.39
C TYR A 369 -18.68 -9.34 1.92
N ASP A 370 -18.51 -8.27 1.16
CA ASP A 370 -18.42 -8.36 -0.28
C ASP A 370 -16.94 -8.51 -0.68
N GLY A 371 -16.46 -9.75 -0.67
CA GLY A 371 -15.15 -10.15 -1.19
C GLY A 371 -14.21 -10.70 -0.13
N GLY A 372 -14.25 -10.17 1.10
CA GLY A 372 -13.36 -10.57 2.20
C GLY A 372 -12.01 -9.82 2.20
N GLU A 373 -11.06 -10.30 2.99
CA GLU A 373 -9.73 -9.69 3.19
C GLU A 373 -8.69 -10.80 3.29
N ILE A 374 -7.55 -10.69 2.58
CA ILE A 374 -6.47 -11.69 2.63
C ILE A 374 -5.20 -11.04 3.18
N ASP A 375 -4.86 -11.37 4.41
CA ASP A 375 -3.63 -10.93 5.06
C ASP A 375 -2.49 -11.88 4.76
N ILE A 376 -1.54 -11.42 3.94
CA ILE A 376 -0.34 -12.19 3.59
C ILE A 376 0.71 -12.05 4.70
N LEU A 377 0.75 -10.88 5.32
CA LEU A 377 1.62 -10.51 6.41
C LEU A 377 0.94 -9.44 7.26
N GLU A 378 0.72 -9.75 8.52
CA GLU A 378 0.60 -8.77 9.60
C GLU A 378 1.64 -9.10 10.67
N ALA A 379 2.12 -8.10 11.40
CA ALA A 379 2.93 -8.34 12.59
C ALA A 379 2.64 -7.32 13.69
N ARG A 380 3.15 -7.58 14.89
CA ARG A 380 2.90 -6.72 16.06
C ARG A 380 4.16 -6.47 16.86
N ASP A 381 4.26 -5.27 17.39
CA ASP A 381 5.21 -4.85 18.43
C ASP A 381 6.65 -5.30 18.17
N ASN A 382 7.07 -6.41 18.80
CA ASN A 382 8.44 -6.91 18.75
C ASN A 382 8.81 -7.59 17.43
N ALA A 383 7.84 -7.79 16.53
CA ALA A 383 7.99 -8.58 15.31
C ALA A 383 8.57 -9.97 15.60
N ASP A 384 8.10 -10.59 16.67
CA ASP A 384 8.41 -12.00 17.00
C ASP A 384 7.39 -12.96 16.37
N GLU A 385 6.28 -12.43 15.84
CA GLU A 385 5.18 -13.18 15.25
C GLU A 385 4.75 -12.50 13.95
N ALA A 386 4.55 -13.31 12.91
CA ALA A 386 3.83 -12.92 11.70
C ALA A 386 2.51 -13.68 11.62
N TYR A 387 1.45 -12.97 11.27
CA TYR A 387 0.10 -13.48 11.11
C TYR A 387 -0.28 -13.48 9.63
N GLN A 388 -1.01 -14.50 9.22
CA GLN A 388 -1.56 -14.65 7.88
C GLN A 388 -3.00 -15.11 8.03
N THR A 389 -3.96 -14.34 7.52
CA THR A 389 -5.38 -14.45 7.89
C THR A 389 -6.27 -14.28 6.67
N TYR A 390 -7.45 -14.89 6.70
CA TYR A 390 -8.55 -14.57 5.80
C TYR A 390 -9.74 -14.12 6.62
N HIS A 391 -10.36 -13.01 6.22
CA HIS A 391 -11.58 -12.48 6.83
C HIS A 391 -12.76 -12.45 5.88
N HIS A 392 -13.95 -12.66 6.44
CA HIS A 392 -15.22 -12.51 5.73
C HIS A 392 -16.35 -12.07 6.68
N GLY A 393 -17.45 -11.54 6.15
CA GLY A 393 -18.62 -11.08 6.89
C GLY A 393 -19.88 -11.85 6.53
N LYS A 394 -20.67 -12.24 7.52
CA LYS A 394 -22.01 -12.81 7.33
C LYS A 394 -23.07 -12.03 8.10
N CYS A 395 -24.31 -12.10 7.64
CA CYS A 395 -25.44 -11.49 8.32
C CYS A 395 -26.40 -12.60 8.75
N TYR A 396 -27.03 -12.45 9.91
CA TYR A 396 -28.05 -13.41 10.35
C TYR A 396 -29.22 -12.73 11.05
N ASP A 397 -30.38 -13.37 10.99
CA ASP A 397 -31.56 -12.96 11.75
C ASP A 397 -31.41 -13.44 13.20
N PRO A 398 -31.37 -12.53 14.20
CA PRO A 398 -31.21 -12.90 15.60
C PRO A 398 -32.41 -13.67 16.19
N ALA A 399 -33.59 -13.64 15.56
CA ALA A 399 -34.77 -14.38 16.01
C ALA A 399 -34.76 -15.84 15.55
N THR A 400 -34.24 -16.12 14.35
CA THR A 400 -34.28 -17.47 13.74
C THR A 400 -32.91 -18.14 13.68
N ASN A 401 -31.82 -17.39 13.88
CA ASN A 401 -30.43 -17.78 13.61
C ASN A 401 -30.16 -18.16 12.14
N ALA A 402 -31.06 -17.82 11.21
CA ALA A 402 -30.87 -18.05 9.79
C ALA A 402 -29.94 -16.98 9.18
N GLU A 403 -29.08 -17.39 8.25
CA GLU A 403 -28.24 -16.48 7.47
C GLU A 403 -29.11 -15.61 6.54
N ILE A 404 -28.76 -14.33 6.43
CA ILE A 404 -29.33 -13.36 5.48
C ILE A 404 -28.26 -13.14 4.41
N THR A 405 -28.33 -13.90 3.33
CA THR A 405 -27.28 -13.94 2.28
C THR A 405 -27.30 -12.73 1.35
N GLU A 406 -28.36 -11.92 1.38
CA GLU A 406 -28.53 -10.74 0.54
C GLU A 406 -27.87 -9.48 1.11
N ALA A 407 -27.34 -9.54 2.34
CA ALA A 407 -26.67 -8.41 2.97
C ALA A 407 -25.27 -8.22 2.37
N VAL A 408 -25.01 -7.04 1.82
CA VAL A 408 -23.76 -6.68 1.14
C VAL A 408 -22.74 -5.98 2.05
N ASP A 409 -23.20 -5.49 3.20
CA ASP A 409 -22.36 -4.87 4.21
C ASP A 409 -23.05 -4.86 5.59
N SER A 410 -22.37 -4.30 6.60
CA SER A 410 -22.89 -4.21 7.97
C SER A 410 -24.10 -3.27 8.10
N ALA A 411 -24.17 -2.19 7.31
CA ALA A 411 -25.26 -1.22 7.34
C ALA A 411 -26.53 -1.79 6.69
N ASP A 412 -26.40 -2.48 5.56
CA ASP A 412 -27.46 -3.22 4.89
C ASP A 412 -27.95 -4.38 5.76
N CYS A 413 -27.04 -5.12 6.40
CA CYS A 413 -27.40 -6.14 7.39
C CYS A 413 -28.29 -5.56 8.51
N ALA A 414 -27.91 -4.42 9.08
CA ALA A 414 -28.69 -3.73 10.10
C ALA A 414 -30.04 -3.22 9.56
N ALA A 415 -30.07 -2.66 8.34
CA ALA A 415 -31.30 -2.19 7.69
C ALA A 415 -32.32 -3.32 7.46
N ARG A 416 -31.84 -4.55 7.31
CA ARG A 416 -32.66 -5.77 7.19
C ARG A 416 -33.08 -6.36 8.54
N GLY A 417 -32.71 -5.73 9.65
CA GLY A 417 -32.96 -6.24 11.01
C GLY A 417 -32.04 -7.39 11.41
N GLY A 418 -30.99 -7.66 10.63
CA GLY A 418 -29.99 -8.67 10.91
C GLY A 418 -28.89 -8.18 11.85
N ARG A 419 -28.02 -9.11 12.24
CA ARG A 419 -26.81 -8.83 13.00
C ARG A 419 -25.57 -9.30 12.24
N SER A 420 -24.57 -8.43 12.19
CA SER A 420 -23.31 -8.73 11.54
C SER A 420 -22.43 -9.68 12.33
N VAL A 421 -21.77 -10.59 11.61
CA VAL A 421 -20.82 -11.57 12.14
C VAL A 421 -19.56 -11.49 11.29
N HIS A 422 -18.43 -11.34 11.95
CA HIS A 422 -17.11 -11.41 11.35
C HIS A 422 -16.56 -12.83 11.50
N LEU A 423 -16.10 -13.37 10.39
CA LEU A 423 -15.42 -14.65 10.27
C LEU A 423 -13.94 -14.38 10.06
N ASP A 424 -13.09 -15.08 10.78
CA ASP A 424 -11.66 -15.08 10.50
C ASP A 424 -11.05 -16.47 10.68
N LYS A 425 -9.98 -16.72 9.94
CA LYS A 425 -9.06 -17.80 10.28
C LYS A 425 -7.67 -17.42 9.84
N GLY A 426 -6.70 -17.66 10.71
CA GLY A 426 -5.32 -17.35 10.41
C GLY A 426 -4.32 -18.29 11.05
N TYR A 427 -3.07 -18.10 10.67
CA TYR A 427 -1.92 -18.87 11.07
C TYR A 427 -0.85 -17.93 11.59
N THR A 428 -0.28 -18.27 12.75
CA THR A 428 0.79 -17.47 13.36
C THR A 428 2.12 -18.21 13.27
N THR A 429 3.11 -17.58 12.66
CA THR A 429 4.49 -18.07 12.68
C THR A 429 5.16 -17.57 13.95
N ARG A 430 5.11 -18.36 15.03
CA ARG A 430 5.75 -18.03 16.32
C ARG A 430 7.14 -18.65 16.50
N GLN A 431 7.32 -19.91 16.10
CA GLN A 431 8.46 -20.73 16.55
C GLN A 431 9.60 -20.87 15.55
N ARG A 432 9.37 -20.54 14.26
CA ARG A 432 10.35 -20.75 13.19
C ARG A 432 11.23 -19.52 12.87
N ALA A 433 10.92 -18.36 13.44
CA ALA A 433 11.59 -17.09 13.15
C ALA A 433 11.67 -16.14 14.36
N THR A 434 11.57 -16.66 15.59
CA THR A 434 11.59 -15.82 16.81
C THR A 434 12.87 -14.99 16.85
N GLY A 435 12.72 -13.67 16.92
CA GLY A 435 13.83 -12.73 16.91
C GLY A 435 14.41 -12.41 15.53
N GLU A 436 14.02 -13.08 14.45
CA GLU A 436 14.62 -12.91 13.11
C GLU A 436 13.83 -11.92 12.22
N LEU A 437 12.50 -11.83 12.38
CA LEU A 437 11.65 -11.15 11.39
C LEU A 437 11.92 -9.66 11.19
N TRP A 438 12.50 -9.00 12.19
CA TRP A 438 12.93 -7.60 12.14
C TRP A 438 14.40 -7.41 11.80
N GLN A 439 15.20 -8.47 11.88
CA GLN A 439 16.65 -8.41 11.60
C GLN A 439 16.94 -8.51 10.11
N ARG A 440 16.10 -9.24 9.36
CA ARG A 440 16.33 -9.55 7.95
C ARG A 440 15.04 -9.63 7.12
N ASP A 441 15.21 -9.72 5.82
CA ASP A 441 14.09 -9.77 4.88
C ASP A 441 13.55 -11.20 4.81
N HIS A 442 12.23 -11.36 4.78
CA HIS A 442 11.56 -12.65 4.66
C HIS A 442 10.54 -12.62 3.54
N LEU A 443 10.33 -13.77 2.91
CA LEU A 443 9.32 -13.94 1.87
C LEU A 443 8.00 -14.41 2.48
N TYR A 444 6.98 -13.57 2.46
CA TYR A 444 5.62 -13.92 2.85
C TYR A 444 4.79 -14.12 1.60
N SER A 445 3.94 -15.14 1.59
CA SER A 445 3.14 -15.41 0.41
C SER A 445 1.86 -16.18 0.69
N VAL A 446 0.90 -16.01 -0.20
CA VAL A 446 -0.31 -16.82 -0.29
C VAL A 446 -0.46 -17.36 -1.71
N GLU A 447 -0.85 -18.62 -1.86
CA GLU A 447 -1.39 -19.15 -3.12
C GLU A 447 -2.89 -19.26 -3.00
N TRP A 448 -3.59 -18.61 -3.90
CA TRP A 448 -5.04 -18.47 -3.91
C TRP A 448 -5.63 -19.14 -5.15
N THR A 449 -6.48 -20.13 -4.95
CA THR A 449 -7.35 -20.77 -5.93
C THR A 449 -8.82 -20.58 -5.59
N ASP A 450 -9.71 -21.07 -6.45
CA ASP A 450 -11.16 -21.00 -6.28
C ASP A 450 -11.68 -21.63 -4.97
N ASP A 451 -10.97 -22.61 -4.43
CA ASP A 451 -11.38 -23.36 -3.25
C ASP A 451 -10.41 -23.29 -2.06
N ARG A 452 -9.25 -22.62 -2.20
CA ARG A 452 -8.17 -22.68 -1.23
C ARG A 452 -7.24 -21.46 -1.21
N LEU A 453 -6.80 -21.11 -0.01
CA LEU A 453 -5.70 -20.18 0.30
C LEU A 453 -4.61 -20.94 1.03
N ASP A 454 -3.40 -21.00 0.47
CA ASP A 454 -2.22 -21.61 1.09
C ASP A 454 -1.22 -20.54 1.49
N TYR A 455 -0.93 -20.46 2.78
CA TYR A 455 -0.03 -19.46 3.33
C TYR A 455 1.35 -20.02 3.57
N TYR A 456 2.34 -19.13 3.42
CA TYR A 456 3.72 -19.50 3.54
C TYR A 456 4.62 -18.35 4.03
N VAL A 457 5.71 -18.73 4.70
CA VAL A 457 6.82 -17.84 5.10
C VAL A 457 8.15 -18.49 4.72
N ASN A 458 9.03 -17.77 4.02
CA ASN A 458 10.29 -18.25 3.44
C ASN A 458 10.12 -19.57 2.72
N ASN A 459 9.04 -19.66 1.96
CA ASN A 459 8.70 -20.86 1.27
C ASN A 459 8.46 -22.10 2.17
N VAL A 460 8.00 -21.92 3.40
CA VAL A 460 7.50 -22.99 4.27
C VAL A 460 6.00 -22.84 4.45
N HIS A 461 5.22 -23.92 4.29
CA HIS A 461 3.76 -23.91 4.50
C HIS A 461 3.43 -23.70 5.96
N THR A 462 2.63 -22.66 6.23
CA THR A 462 2.20 -22.25 7.56
C THR A 462 0.77 -22.70 7.84
N GLY A 463 -0.08 -22.76 6.81
CA GLY A 463 -1.43 -23.28 6.91
C GLY A 463 -2.23 -23.07 5.63
N ALA A 464 -3.42 -23.67 5.60
CA ALA A 464 -4.34 -23.60 4.46
C ALA A 464 -5.77 -23.33 4.91
N ILE A 465 -6.49 -22.46 4.22
CA ILE A 465 -7.94 -22.27 4.39
C ILE A 465 -8.58 -22.80 3.13
N THR A 466 -9.40 -23.84 3.25
CA THR A 466 -10.17 -24.38 2.13
C THR A 466 -11.66 -24.15 2.34
N VAL A 467 -12.43 -24.15 1.25
CA VAL A 467 -13.88 -24.31 1.33
C VAL A 467 -14.22 -25.53 2.21
N GLY A 468 -15.18 -25.36 3.12
CA GLY A 468 -15.56 -26.29 4.18
C GLY A 468 -14.85 -26.07 5.51
N THR A 469 -13.76 -25.28 5.55
CA THR A 469 -13.03 -24.97 6.79
C THR A 469 -13.88 -24.11 7.72
N GLN A 470 -13.84 -24.42 9.02
CA GLN A 470 -14.51 -23.62 10.05
C GLN A 470 -13.64 -22.44 10.51
N ALA A 471 -14.22 -21.25 10.53
CA ALA A 471 -13.69 -19.97 10.99
C ALA A 471 -13.95 -19.75 12.49
N ASN A 472 -13.24 -18.78 13.06
CA ASN A 472 -13.63 -18.13 14.31
C ASN A 472 -14.80 -17.17 14.02
N LEU A 473 -15.67 -16.96 15.01
CA LEU A 473 -16.83 -16.08 14.89
C LEU A 473 -16.77 -14.92 15.89
N TYR A 474 -16.95 -13.70 15.40
CA TYR A 474 -17.07 -12.49 16.20
C TYR A 474 -18.39 -11.76 15.89
N PRO A 475 -19.13 -11.26 16.89
CA PRO A 475 -18.87 -11.40 18.32
C PRO A 475 -19.06 -12.84 18.82
N ALA A 476 -18.47 -13.15 19.98
CA ALA A 476 -18.67 -14.45 20.63
C ALA A 476 -20.17 -14.71 20.88
N GLY A 477 -20.62 -15.93 20.55
CA GLY A 477 -22.03 -16.35 20.70
C GLY A 477 -22.86 -16.27 19.41
N SER A 478 -22.27 -15.85 18.29
CA SER A 478 -22.89 -15.97 16.96
C SER A 478 -23.25 -17.42 16.62
N PRO A 479 -24.28 -17.67 15.77
CA PRO A 479 -24.71 -19.03 15.43
C PRO A 479 -23.56 -19.88 14.85
N PRO A 480 -23.24 -21.06 15.43
CA PRO A 480 -22.15 -21.90 14.95
C PRO A 480 -22.32 -22.39 13.50
N SER A 481 -23.54 -22.42 12.99
CA SER A 481 -23.83 -22.76 11.58
C SER A 481 -23.20 -21.79 10.59
N LEU A 482 -22.85 -20.57 11.02
CA LEU A 482 -22.23 -19.55 10.18
C LEU A 482 -20.71 -19.70 10.07
N ALA A 483 -20.08 -20.58 10.86
CA ALA A 483 -18.62 -20.69 10.92
C ALA A 483 -17.99 -21.29 9.65
N GLY A 484 -18.76 -21.81 8.69
CA GLY A 484 -18.21 -22.38 7.46
C GLY A 484 -17.72 -21.31 6.47
N PHE A 485 -16.48 -21.43 6.01
CA PHE A 485 -16.10 -20.91 4.71
C PHE A 485 -16.72 -21.80 3.63
N GLU A 486 -17.53 -21.21 2.77
CA GLU A 486 -18.28 -21.84 1.69
C GLU A 486 -17.84 -21.21 0.36
N SER A 487 -18.11 -21.86 -0.78
CA SER A 487 -17.75 -21.29 -2.09
C SER A 487 -18.36 -19.90 -2.33
N SER A 488 -19.49 -19.58 -1.71
CA SER A 488 -20.17 -18.28 -1.79
C SER A 488 -19.44 -17.16 -1.03
N ASN A 489 -18.62 -17.50 -0.04
CA ASN A 489 -17.92 -16.53 0.81
C ASN A 489 -16.40 -16.64 0.72
N PHE A 490 -15.90 -17.42 -0.25
CA PHE A 490 -14.50 -17.46 -0.62
C PHE A 490 -14.20 -16.31 -1.60
N PRO A 491 -12.98 -15.76 -1.63
CA PRO A 491 -12.69 -14.60 -2.46
C PRO A 491 -12.79 -14.97 -3.95
N THR A 492 -13.62 -14.22 -4.69
CA THR A 492 -13.96 -14.49 -6.10
C THR A 492 -13.86 -13.28 -7.03
N SER A 493 -13.68 -12.07 -6.49
CA SER A 493 -13.39 -10.83 -7.23
C SER A 493 -11.88 -10.60 -7.35
N PRO A 494 -11.40 -9.70 -8.22
CA PRO A 494 -10.01 -9.22 -8.16
C PRO A 494 -9.71 -8.48 -6.86
N PHE A 495 -8.48 -8.66 -6.36
CA PHE A 495 -7.98 -7.98 -5.17
C PHE A 495 -6.77 -7.10 -5.52
N TYR A 496 -6.65 -5.95 -4.86
CA TYR A 496 -5.51 -5.03 -4.94
C TYR A 496 -4.62 -5.13 -3.69
N TRP A 497 -3.35 -4.77 -3.83
CA TRP A 497 -2.39 -4.71 -2.73
C TRP A 497 -2.63 -3.52 -1.81
N ILE A 498 -2.46 -3.76 -0.51
CA ILE A 498 -2.29 -2.77 0.52
C ILE A 498 -0.96 -3.02 1.23
N LEU A 499 -0.10 -2.00 1.28
CA LEU A 499 1.13 -2.01 2.07
C LEU A 499 1.08 -0.85 3.05
N ASN A 500 1.16 -1.12 4.35
CA ASN A 500 1.12 -0.08 5.38
C ASN A 500 2.01 -0.41 6.57
N HIS A 501 2.40 0.63 7.27
CA HIS A 501 2.95 0.51 8.62
C HIS A 501 2.09 1.29 9.58
N SER A 502 0.99 0.67 10.03
CA SER A 502 0.14 1.26 11.04
C SER A 502 0.83 1.21 12.40
N THR A 503 0.47 2.12 13.30
CA THR A 503 0.91 2.07 14.69
C THR A 503 -0.17 2.38 15.70
N TYR A 504 -0.06 1.72 16.85
CA TYR A 504 -0.80 2.04 18.06
C TYR A 504 0.15 2.43 19.19
N VAL A 505 0.17 3.71 19.57
CA VAL A 505 1.05 4.19 20.64
C VAL A 505 0.20 4.80 21.76
N PRO A 506 0.13 4.17 22.95
CA PRO A 506 -0.56 4.73 24.09
C PRO A 506 -0.04 6.14 24.44
N PRO A 507 -0.88 7.08 24.89
CA PRO A 507 -0.46 8.46 25.18
C PRO A 507 0.80 8.60 26.04
N ALA A 508 0.95 7.72 27.05
CA ALA A 508 2.11 7.73 27.93
C ALA A 508 3.44 7.35 27.25
N ALA A 509 3.39 6.69 26.09
CA ALA A 509 4.56 6.22 25.34
C ALA A 509 4.89 7.09 24.10
N GLN A 510 3.97 7.96 23.67
CA GLN A 510 4.10 8.73 22.42
C GLN A 510 5.36 9.61 22.39
N ALA A 511 5.63 10.38 23.45
CA ALA A 511 6.79 11.27 23.50
C ALA A 511 8.15 10.54 23.45
N GLY A 512 8.18 9.25 23.77
CA GLY A 512 9.38 8.41 23.70
C GLY A 512 9.41 7.49 22.47
N PHE A 513 8.44 7.63 21.55
CA PHE A 513 8.33 6.76 20.38
C PHE A 513 9.47 7.02 19.41
N ALA A 514 10.31 5.99 19.21
CA ALA A 514 11.34 6.00 18.18
C ALA A 514 10.74 5.69 16.82
N THR A 515 11.26 6.31 15.76
CA THR A 515 10.86 5.98 14.39
C THR A 515 11.10 4.50 14.12
N GLN A 516 10.09 3.86 13.52
CA GLN A 516 10.11 2.46 13.12
C GLN A 516 9.90 2.39 11.61
N THR A 517 10.54 1.46 10.92
CA THR A 517 10.47 1.36 9.45
C THR A 517 10.13 -0.05 9.02
N PHE A 518 9.07 -0.18 8.23
CA PHE A 518 8.72 -1.39 7.50
C PHE A 518 9.34 -1.31 6.11
N ARG A 519 10.24 -2.25 5.81
CA ARG A 519 11.05 -2.25 4.59
C ARG A 519 10.60 -3.37 3.67
N ILE A 520 10.29 -3.03 2.43
CA ILE A 520 9.80 -3.96 1.41
C ILE A 520 10.75 -3.95 0.23
N ASP A 521 11.30 -5.13 -0.10
CA ASP A 521 12.21 -5.37 -1.23
C ASP A 521 11.42 -5.43 -2.53
N TYR A 522 10.39 -6.28 -2.58
CA TYR A 522 9.50 -6.36 -3.73
C TYR A 522 8.10 -6.87 -3.34
N VAL A 523 7.14 -6.61 -4.21
CA VAL A 523 5.90 -7.39 -4.32
C VAL A 523 5.80 -8.05 -5.68
N ARG A 524 5.17 -9.23 -5.72
CA ARG A 524 4.92 -9.96 -6.95
C ARG A 524 3.57 -10.65 -6.92
N SER A 525 2.89 -10.64 -8.05
CA SER A 525 1.69 -11.42 -8.29
C SER A 525 1.94 -12.35 -9.48
N TYR A 526 1.50 -13.59 -9.34
CA TYR A 526 1.68 -14.63 -10.34
C TYR A 526 0.35 -15.25 -10.70
N VAL A 527 0.22 -15.71 -11.94
CA VAL A 527 -0.92 -16.51 -12.41
C VAL A 527 -0.53 -17.98 -12.49
N ALA A 528 -1.49 -18.88 -12.22
CA ALA A 528 -1.28 -20.31 -12.35
C ALA A 528 -1.09 -20.66 -13.83
N CYS A 529 -0.10 -21.49 -14.12
CA CYS A 529 0.05 -22.07 -15.45
C CYS A 529 -0.91 -23.25 -15.61
N GLY A 530 -1.54 -23.34 -16.78
CA GLY A 530 -2.43 -24.42 -17.17
C GLY A 530 -1.66 -25.68 -17.56
N ALA A 531 -2.16 -26.36 -18.59
CA ALA A 531 -1.54 -27.56 -19.16
C ALA A 531 -1.05 -27.34 -20.59
N ASP A 532 -1.19 -26.14 -21.16
CA ASP A 532 -0.70 -25.85 -22.50
C ASP A 532 0.82 -25.68 -22.49
N ASN A 533 1.52 -26.47 -23.31
CA ASN A 533 2.97 -26.35 -23.46
C ASN A 533 3.39 -24.96 -23.95
N ALA A 534 2.55 -24.25 -24.70
CA ALA A 534 2.85 -22.87 -25.12
C ALA A 534 2.95 -21.89 -23.94
N GLU A 535 2.23 -22.14 -22.83
CA GLU A 535 2.38 -21.33 -21.61
C GLU A 535 3.75 -21.57 -20.95
N TYR A 536 4.22 -22.82 -20.96
CA TYR A 536 5.50 -23.18 -20.39
C TYR A 536 6.68 -22.85 -21.29
N CYS A 537 6.53 -22.93 -22.60
CA CYS A 537 7.60 -22.78 -23.58
C CYS A 537 7.13 -21.92 -24.76
N PRO A 538 6.89 -20.60 -24.53
CA PRO A 538 6.37 -19.70 -25.55
C PRO A 538 7.33 -19.53 -26.74
N GLU A 539 8.63 -19.70 -26.52
CA GLU A 539 9.68 -19.68 -27.55
C GLU A 539 9.86 -21.04 -28.26
N GLY A 540 8.95 -21.99 -28.04
CA GLY A 540 9.04 -23.34 -28.60
C GLY A 540 9.87 -24.31 -27.76
N GLY A 541 9.80 -25.59 -28.13
CA GLY A 541 10.34 -26.72 -27.36
C GLY A 541 9.29 -27.42 -26.50
N LEU A 542 9.71 -28.48 -25.80
CA LEU A 542 8.87 -29.24 -24.88
C LEU A 542 9.27 -28.94 -23.45
N PHE A 543 8.30 -28.62 -22.60
CA PHE A 543 8.56 -28.43 -21.18
C PHE A 543 8.89 -29.78 -20.53
N SER A 544 9.97 -29.79 -19.76
CA SER A 544 10.31 -30.86 -18.84
C SER A 544 10.45 -30.29 -17.44
N GLU A 545 9.60 -30.76 -16.53
CA GLU A 545 9.60 -30.33 -15.13
C GLU A 545 10.98 -30.54 -14.47
N GLY A 546 11.46 -29.52 -13.75
CA GLY A 546 12.79 -29.51 -13.14
C GLY A 546 13.96 -29.27 -14.12
N VAL A 547 13.69 -29.14 -15.43
CA VAL A 547 14.72 -28.89 -16.45
C VAL A 547 14.46 -27.58 -17.19
N GLY A 548 13.22 -27.33 -17.63
CA GLY A 548 12.86 -26.18 -18.46
C GLY A 548 12.37 -26.59 -19.85
N CYS A 549 12.46 -25.69 -20.82
CA CYS A 549 12.05 -25.90 -22.20
C CYS A 549 13.17 -26.53 -23.02
N VAL A 550 12.92 -27.72 -23.56
CA VAL A 550 13.90 -28.49 -24.32
C VAL A 550 13.56 -28.47 -25.80
N ASP A 551 14.49 -27.99 -26.63
CA ASP A 551 14.32 -27.88 -28.07
C ASP A 551 15.61 -28.23 -28.81
N GLY A 552 15.61 -29.30 -29.60
CA GLY A 552 16.81 -29.74 -30.35
C GLY A 552 18.05 -30.02 -29.48
N GLY A 553 17.89 -30.26 -28.17
CA GLY A 553 19.00 -30.43 -27.21
C GLY A 553 19.45 -29.13 -26.50
N VAL A 554 18.86 -27.99 -26.84
CA VAL A 554 19.03 -26.72 -26.11
C VAL A 554 18.00 -26.65 -25.00
N VAL A 555 18.43 -26.21 -23.80
CA VAL A 555 17.56 -26.00 -22.64
C VAL A 555 17.40 -24.51 -22.39
N ARG A 556 16.16 -24.03 -22.36
CA ARG A 556 15.78 -22.66 -22.01
C ARG A 556 14.96 -22.66 -20.70
N PRO A 557 15.03 -21.60 -19.89
CA PRO A 557 14.15 -21.48 -18.72
C PRO A 557 12.69 -21.38 -19.17
N SER A 558 11.79 -21.95 -18.37
CA SER A 558 10.35 -21.77 -18.56
C SER A 558 9.87 -20.56 -17.76
N PRO A 559 9.02 -19.67 -18.31
CA PRO A 559 8.36 -18.63 -17.52
C PRO A 559 7.37 -19.21 -16.48
N CYS A 560 6.89 -20.44 -16.69
CA CYS A 560 6.16 -21.24 -15.71
C CYS A 560 7.15 -22.02 -14.82
N ALA A 561 8.17 -21.32 -14.34
CA ALA A 561 9.14 -21.88 -13.43
C ALA A 561 8.41 -22.42 -12.19
N PRO A 562 8.90 -23.52 -11.59
CA PRO A 562 8.18 -24.06 -10.47
C PRO A 562 8.21 -23.08 -9.31
N ALA A 563 7.09 -22.94 -8.58
CA ALA A 563 7.12 -22.29 -7.27
C ALA A 563 8.00 -23.05 -6.26
N THR A 564 8.58 -24.20 -6.61
CA THR A 564 9.33 -25.09 -5.72
C THR A 564 10.67 -24.51 -5.28
N ARG A 565 10.63 -23.70 -4.23
CA ARG A 565 11.09 -24.05 -2.87
C ARG A 565 12.05 -25.23 -2.79
N HIS A 566 13.31 -24.92 -2.91
CA HIS A 566 14.34 -25.76 -2.32
C HIS A 566 15.17 -24.97 -1.33
N CYS A 567 15.40 -23.70 -1.61
CA CYS A 567 16.36 -22.91 -0.89
C CYS A 567 15.68 -21.69 -0.26
N VAL A 568 15.32 -21.84 1.02
CA VAL A 568 14.55 -20.87 1.83
C VAL A 568 15.20 -19.49 1.97
N ASN A 569 16.53 -19.42 1.88
CA ASN A 569 17.29 -18.16 1.88
C ASN A 569 17.82 -17.81 0.46
N GLY A 570 17.16 -18.30 -0.59
CA GLY A 570 17.59 -18.14 -1.99
C GLY A 570 18.67 -19.14 -2.41
N GLY A 571 19.07 -19.11 -3.69
CA GLY A 571 20.11 -20.00 -4.26
C GLY A 571 19.57 -21.20 -5.04
N GLU A 572 20.49 -21.99 -5.61
CA GLU A 572 20.21 -23.17 -6.43
C GLU A 572 20.30 -24.45 -5.59
N ARG A 573 19.34 -25.37 -5.76
CA ARG A 573 19.43 -26.69 -5.13
C ARG A 573 20.51 -27.51 -5.80
N VAL A 574 21.47 -27.96 -5.01
CA VAL A 574 22.52 -28.87 -5.45
C VAL A 574 22.51 -30.10 -4.55
N GLY A 575 21.89 -31.18 -5.04
CA GLY A 575 21.65 -32.38 -4.23
C GLY A 575 20.72 -32.12 -3.05
N SER A 576 21.22 -32.33 -1.83
CA SER A 576 20.52 -32.07 -0.57
C SER A 576 20.89 -30.73 0.07
N ARG A 577 21.61 -29.86 -0.65
CA ARG A 577 22.09 -28.57 -0.15
C ARG A 577 21.62 -27.41 -1.02
N CYS A 578 21.70 -26.21 -0.46
CA CYS A 578 21.33 -24.97 -1.12
C CYS A 578 22.54 -24.07 -1.32
N ARG A 579 22.88 -23.86 -2.60
CA ARG A 579 24.02 -23.08 -3.03
C ARG A 579 23.61 -21.63 -3.27
N ALA A 580 24.06 -20.73 -2.40
CA ALA A 580 23.83 -19.30 -2.49
C ALA A 580 24.71 -18.61 -3.55
N TRP A 581 25.92 -19.13 -3.81
CA TRP A 581 26.86 -18.52 -4.75
C TRP A 581 27.77 -19.55 -5.43
N SER A 582 28.07 -19.38 -6.72
CA SER A 582 28.98 -20.26 -7.49
C SER A 582 30.33 -19.62 -7.76
N PHE A 583 31.37 -20.43 -7.93
CA PHE A 583 32.70 -19.96 -8.34
C PHE A 583 33.09 -20.47 -9.72
N ASP A 584 33.85 -19.66 -10.45
CA ASP A 584 34.52 -20.09 -11.67
C ASP A 584 35.58 -21.17 -11.37
N PRO A 585 35.85 -22.09 -12.30
CA PRO A 585 36.89 -23.10 -12.13
C PRO A 585 38.26 -22.46 -11.82
N GLY A 586 38.93 -22.97 -10.79
CA GLY A 586 40.28 -22.52 -10.40
C GLY A 586 40.32 -21.32 -9.45
N VAL A 587 39.18 -20.76 -9.05
CA VAL A 587 39.11 -19.71 -8.02
C VAL A 587 39.46 -20.26 -6.64
N LEU A 588 38.88 -21.40 -6.27
CA LEU A 588 39.19 -22.07 -4.99
C LEU A 588 40.26 -23.14 -5.20
N HIS A 589 41.21 -23.23 -4.27
CA HIS A 589 42.34 -24.15 -4.33
C HIS A 589 42.18 -25.35 -3.40
N GLU A 590 42.51 -26.54 -3.89
CA GLU A 590 42.47 -27.78 -3.10
C GLU A 590 43.43 -27.70 -1.89
N GLY A 591 42.98 -28.19 -0.73
CA GLY A 591 43.75 -28.18 0.51
C GLY A 591 43.74 -26.85 1.28
N VAL A 592 43.03 -25.83 0.80
CA VAL A 592 42.85 -24.55 1.49
C VAL A 592 41.49 -24.52 2.20
N THR A 593 41.47 -24.11 3.46
CA THR A 593 40.22 -23.92 4.21
C THR A 593 39.67 -22.52 3.98
N TYR A 594 38.45 -22.46 3.45
CA TYR A 594 37.74 -21.22 3.18
C TYR A 594 36.54 -21.07 4.11
N TRP A 595 36.15 -19.83 4.39
CA TRP A 595 34.85 -19.49 4.97
C TRP A 595 34.26 -18.30 4.23
N ALA A 596 32.94 -18.13 4.35
CA ALA A 596 32.25 -16.97 3.85
C ALA A 596 31.93 -16.02 5.01
N ASP A 597 32.15 -14.72 4.81
CA ASP A 597 31.72 -13.67 5.72
C ASP A 597 30.53 -12.95 5.09
N ALA A 598 29.43 -12.87 5.86
CA ALA A 598 28.18 -12.24 5.46
C ALA A 598 27.99 -10.87 6.12
N ASP A 599 29.02 -10.31 6.78
CA ASP A 599 29.00 -8.94 7.27
C ASP A 599 28.94 -7.97 6.07
N PRO A 600 27.92 -7.10 5.98
CA PRO A 600 27.75 -6.18 4.85
C PRO A 600 28.91 -5.20 4.68
N ARG A 601 29.76 -5.01 5.69
CA ARG A 601 30.95 -4.16 5.63
C ARG A 601 32.10 -4.80 4.85
N TRP A 602 32.15 -6.13 4.79
CA TRP A 602 33.22 -6.89 4.13
C TRP A 602 32.74 -8.28 3.65
N PRO A 603 31.66 -8.35 2.85
CA PRO A 603 31.12 -9.60 2.36
C PRO A 603 32.13 -10.31 1.44
N GLY A 604 32.33 -11.60 1.63
CA GLY A 604 33.28 -12.32 0.79
C GLY A 604 33.66 -13.72 1.22
N VAL A 605 34.52 -14.35 0.44
CA VAL A 605 35.19 -15.60 0.79
C VAL A 605 36.62 -15.32 1.22
N TYR A 606 36.99 -15.91 2.35
CA TYR A 606 38.25 -15.68 3.02
C TYR A 606 39.00 -16.98 3.28
N TYR A 607 40.33 -16.86 3.38
CA TYR A 607 41.21 -17.90 3.93
C TYR A 607 42.31 -17.27 4.81
N ALA A 608 42.92 -18.08 5.67
CA ALA A 608 43.98 -17.62 6.56
C ALA A 608 45.28 -17.33 5.79
N LYS A 609 46.04 -16.34 6.22
CA LYS A 609 47.38 -16.04 5.67
C LYS A 609 48.33 -17.22 5.87
N ILE A 610 49.14 -17.51 4.86
CA ILE A 610 50.18 -18.55 4.90
C ILE A 610 51.53 -17.87 4.77
N GLY A 611 52.38 -18.04 5.78
CA GLY A 611 53.68 -17.35 5.84
C GLY A 611 53.57 -15.82 5.85
N GLY A 612 52.43 -15.29 6.31
CA GLY A 612 52.15 -13.84 6.35
C GLY A 612 51.63 -13.24 5.03
N GLY A 613 51.46 -14.05 3.97
CA GLY A 613 50.96 -13.62 2.67
C GLY A 613 49.68 -14.32 2.23
N CYS A 614 49.18 -13.90 1.06
CA CYS A 614 48.01 -14.45 0.38
C CYS A 614 48.45 -15.19 -0.91
N PRO A 615 49.07 -16.38 -0.79
CA PRO A 615 49.68 -17.06 -1.94
C PRO A 615 48.69 -17.54 -2.99
N TYR A 616 47.40 -17.62 -2.65
CA TYR A 616 46.31 -18.05 -3.53
C TYR A 616 45.50 -16.86 -4.08
N GLY A 617 46.08 -15.65 -4.04
CA GLY A 617 45.40 -14.42 -4.46
C GLY A 617 44.56 -13.79 -3.35
N GLY A 618 43.95 -12.65 -3.68
CA GLY A 618 43.24 -11.82 -2.71
C GLY A 618 44.13 -10.90 -1.88
N GLY A 619 43.52 -10.18 -0.94
CA GLY A 619 44.20 -9.24 -0.06
C GLY A 619 43.49 -9.07 1.28
N GLY A 620 44.15 -8.42 2.24
CA GLY A 620 43.55 -8.12 3.55
C GLY A 620 44.58 -8.03 4.67
N GLU A 621 44.22 -7.35 5.75
CA GLU A 621 45.12 -7.10 6.88
C GLU A 621 45.29 -8.34 7.76
N VAL A 622 44.18 -8.98 8.12
CA VAL A 622 44.16 -10.14 9.03
C VAL A 622 44.09 -11.45 8.25
N ASN A 623 43.10 -11.57 7.37
CA ASN A 623 42.88 -12.74 6.51
C ASN A 623 42.93 -12.32 5.05
N CYS A 624 43.08 -13.29 4.14
CA CYS A 624 43.07 -13.06 2.71
C CYS A 624 41.63 -13.13 2.21
N GLN A 625 41.04 -11.99 1.84
CA GLN A 625 39.79 -11.95 1.09
C GLN A 625 40.09 -12.39 -0.34
N LEU A 626 39.68 -13.61 -0.68
CA LEU A 626 39.89 -14.18 -2.00
C LEU A 626 38.87 -13.66 -3.00
N VAL A 627 37.60 -13.60 -2.59
CA VAL A 627 36.49 -13.12 -3.41
C VAL A 627 35.71 -12.09 -2.62
N ALA A 628 35.57 -10.88 -3.15
CA ALA A 628 34.64 -9.89 -2.65
C ALA A 628 33.25 -10.16 -3.26
N LEU A 629 32.21 -10.09 -2.44
CA LEU A 629 30.83 -10.32 -2.88
C LEU A 629 30.01 -9.02 -2.78
N PRO A 630 28.89 -8.90 -3.51
CA PRO A 630 27.89 -7.88 -3.23
C PRO A 630 27.40 -7.93 -1.77
N ALA A 631 27.03 -6.78 -1.20
CA ALA A 631 26.58 -6.66 0.20
C ALA A 631 25.36 -7.51 0.56
N ASP A 632 24.62 -7.96 -0.44
CA ASP A 632 23.39 -8.74 -0.35
C ASP A 632 23.54 -10.16 -0.91
N ALA A 633 24.73 -10.56 -1.35
CA ALA A 633 24.98 -11.90 -1.87
C ALA A 633 24.86 -12.98 -0.79
N LEU A 634 25.18 -12.63 0.46
CA LEU A 634 25.09 -13.49 1.63
C LEU A 634 24.37 -12.74 2.75
N GLU A 635 23.51 -13.44 3.45
CA GLU A 635 22.63 -12.90 4.49
C GLU A 635 23.29 -12.99 5.86
N THR A 636 23.42 -11.85 6.55
CA THR A 636 23.97 -11.81 7.90
C THR A 636 23.15 -12.68 8.86
N GLY A 637 23.81 -13.52 9.65
CA GLY A 637 23.16 -14.45 10.59
C GLY A 637 22.89 -15.85 10.00
N VAL A 638 23.02 -16.02 8.69
CA VAL A 638 22.95 -17.34 8.05
C VAL A 638 24.32 -18.02 8.09
N SER A 639 24.35 -19.30 8.47
CA SER A 639 25.59 -20.08 8.54
C SER A 639 25.99 -20.57 7.17
N TYR A 640 27.02 -19.97 6.59
CA TYR A 640 27.55 -20.34 5.28
C TYR A 640 28.80 -21.21 5.37
N THR A 641 28.91 -22.17 4.45
CA THR A 641 30.07 -23.03 4.23
C THR A 641 30.52 -22.89 2.79
N VAL A 642 31.83 -22.72 2.58
CA VAL A 642 32.44 -22.76 1.25
C VAL A 642 32.81 -24.21 0.95
N ASP A 643 32.23 -24.79 -0.09
CA ASP A 643 32.45 -26.19 -0.48
C ASP A 643 33.23 -26.29 -1.81
N LEU A 644 34.21 -27.19 -1.82
CA LEU A 644 35.12 -27.52 -2.91
C LEU A 644 34.73 -28.83 -3.63
N GLY A 645 33.68 -29.52 -3.17
CA GLY A 645 33.33 -30.90 -3.51
C GLY A 645 32.69 -31.14 -4.89
N PRO A 646 32.20 -32.37 -5.14
CA PRO A 646 31.61 -32.78 -6.42
C PRO A 646 30.22 -32.18 -6.71
N ALA A 647 29.59 -31.56 -5.71
CA ALA A 647 28.53 -30.58 -5.88
C ALA A 647 29.21 -29.24 -6.21
N PRO A 648 28.95 -28.61 -7.38
CA PRO A 648 29.81 -27.59 -7.96
C PRO A 648 30.26 -26.52 -6.94
N PRO A 649 31.54 -26.10 -6.98
CA PRO A 649 32.14 -25.29 -5.93
C PRO A 649 31.35 -24.00 -5.70
N GLY A 650 31.16 -23.66 -4.43
CA GLY A 650 30.25 -22.58 -4.08
C GLY A 650 30.11 -22.33 -2.58
N ILE A 651 29.26 -21.35 -2.27
CA ILE A 651 28.85 -21.01 -0.91
C ILE A 651 27.47 -21.62 -0.67
N TYR A 652 27.35 -22.39 0.40
CA TYR A 652 26.15 -23.13 0.78
C TYR A 652 25.72 -22.70 2.19
N TYR A 653 24.43 -22.61 2.49
CA TYR A 653 23.99 -22.32 3.88
C TYR A 653 23.55 -23.57 4.63
N THR A 654 23.46 -23.48 5.95
CA THR A 654 23.01 -24.58 6.81
C THR A 654 22.14 -24.04 7.97
N PRO A 655 21.06 -24.74 8.36
CA PRO A 655 20.50 -25.92 7.71
C PRO A 655 19.90 -25.59 6.32
N ASP A 656 20.07 -26.51 5.38
CA ASP A 656 19.60 -26.39 3.99
C ASP A 656 18.07 -26.53 3.88
N PHE A 657 17.47 -27.28 4.83
CA PHE A 657 16.06 -27.63 4.97
C PHE A 657 15.74 -27.86 6.47
N ASP A 658 14.51 -27.60 6.92
CA ASP A 658 13.99 -28.23 8.15
C ASP A 658 13.67 -29.70 7.78
N PRO A 659 14.27 -30.71 8.43
CA PRO A 659 14.12 -32.13 8.05
C PRO A 659 12.69 -32.67 8.08
#